data_AF-A0A4P6P5A8-F1
#
_entry.id   AF-A0A4P6P5A8-F1
#
_cell.length_a   1.000
_cell.length_b   1.000
_cell.length_c   1.000
_cell.angle_alpha   90.00
_cell.angle_beta   90.00
_cell.angle_gamma   90.00
#
_symmetry.space_group_name_H-M   'P 1'
#
loop_
_entity.id
_entity.type
_entity.pdbx_description
1 polymer ?
#
loop_
_entity_poly.entity_id
_entity_poly.type
_entity_poly.pdbx_seq_one_letter_code
_entity_poly.pdbx_strand_id
1 'polypeptide(L)'
;MKKFNLAALPLAVAGVLASTSAFAGTEACFEVYTGTDNAVAQAFGVTYDLAACGARTGDNIGTVAAPVIAGPADDVILAKNDVVSIAYELTGVDPVSGEKVFDLSYDDIDATGAVTGKDQVIVYIPTTDIPGGTLIEMKLSGSGAEFSGNGNQIHLVKDSNGATVGDAFEAVASSDGTLDGTDTVTFITKAGVTIGAGTRLVFSRNSTGADMTEFLPVGIKLGNAACTTASSSSSVTLSVTRAKTDGGTGYEIEGAKTKTAQLISEIAPQFYALQDGSTAEAQVNAESTDSSGAAVVARTQFVYNPVLANQLVVKKQEVAYKTAFYDRGRQGPVAGLIVDETLDQFITLGADDHLKTKFVASSAPGSEVEMALYNDQVTANGTHVTQEEVEDSVTWGEFGLSELAATTYETEAIDVFTPVVGVGAAAETNPAAVGTALEGANYNEMWYVLTNERSANTGDEIMNFNYVVDTHYTLDFDDPNLLDHCAQEKKTHEIGVNGAVLKVPYTTTASGNFVRITNEHDESAEVTFDMFGESLDGTVEKRKVTAVALGTVPAQSSVVYFMNDVLEAAEAAGYLGADGGYAEGDLGSNFKSADNRHTVTFTVTAPRDSVHGVAVQKVIGSVADRVMPVLDQNAWSQ
;
A
#
# COMPACT_ATOMS: atom_id res chain seq x y z
N MET A 1 46.73 -76.37 -26.49
CA MET A 1 47.09 -75.45 -25.39
C MET A 1 47.73 -74.20 -25.99
N LYS A 2 47.13 -73.03 -25.70
CA LYS A 2 47.64 -71.64 -25.84
C LYS A 2 48.08 -71.14 -27.23
N LYS A 3 47.33 -70.17 -27.76
CA LYS A 3 47.78 -68.77 -27.89
C LYS A 3 46.57 -67.86 -28.17
N PHE A 4 46.38 -66.88 -27.29
CA PHE A 4 45.48 -65.74 -27.47
C PHE A 4 45.96 -64.91 -28.65
N ASN A 5 45.06 -64.48 -29.54
CA ASN A 5 45.30 -63.40 -30.48
C ASN A 5 44.31 -62.26 -30.20
N LEU A 6 44.91 -61.16 -29.79
CA LEU A 6 44.40 -59.84 -29.49
C LEU A 6 44.06 -59.14 -30.82
N ALA A 7 42.78 -58.97 -31.16
CA ALA A 7 42.30 -58.01 -32.19
C ALA A 7 40.76 -58.02 -32.31
N ALA A 8 40.05 -57.30 -31.44
CA ALA A 8 38.66 -56.84 -31.70
C ALA A 8 38.15 -55.80 -30.67
N LEU A 9 39.03 -54.97 -30.09
CA LEU A 9 38.63 -53.87 -29.20
C LEU A 9 39.31 -52.57 -29.65
N PRO A 10 38.84 -51.96 -30.76
CA PRO A 10 38.78 -50.49 -30.75
C PRO A 10 37.52 -49.87 -31.40
N LEU A 11 36.55 -50.63 -31.94
CA LEU A 11 35.41 -49.99 -32.63
C LEU A 11 34.29 -49.49 -31.70
N ALA A 12 34.18 -50.00 -30.47
CA ALA A 12 33.18 -49.54 -29.49
C ALA A 12 33.65 -48.32 -28.67
N VAL A 13 34.94 -48.01 -28.66
CA VAL A 13 35.52 -46.86 -27.93
C VAL A 13 35.75 -45.67 -28.87
N ALA A 14 35.92 -45.90 -30.17
CA ALA A 14 36.01 -44.81 -31.15
C ALA A 14 34.67 -44.08 -31.39
N GLY A 15 33.53 -44.75 -31.21
CA GLY A 15 32.20 -44.11 -31.23
C GLY A 15 31.90 -43.22 -30.02
N VAL A 16 32.64 -43.40 -28.92
CA VAL A 16 32.56 -42.60 -27.68
C VAL A 16 33.55 -41.42 -27.69
N LEU A 17 34.50 -41.39 -28.62
CA LEU A 17 35.48 -40.30 -28.79
C LEU A 17 35.19 -39.39 -30.01
N ALA A 18 34.18 -39.71 -30.81
CA ALA A 18 33.69 -38.85 -31.90
C ALA A 18 32.44 -38.03 -31.52
N SER A 19 31.96 -38.12 -30.27
CA SER A 19 30.98 -37.18 -29.71
C SER A 19 31.67 -35.87 -29.36
N THR A 20 31.91 -35.02 -30.35
CA THR A 20 32.28 -33.62 -30.13
C THR A 20 31.09 -32.88 -29.53
N SER A 21 30.97 -32.94 -28.20
CA SER A 21 30.14 -32.12 -27.28
C SER A 21 29.40 -32.93 -26.20
N ALA A 22 29.92 -34.07 -25.73
CA ALA A 22 29.48 -34.62 -24.44
C ALA A 22 30.02 -33.72 -23.31
N PHE A 23 29.48 -32.51 -23.16
CA PHE A 23 29.71 -31.71 -21.96
C PHE A 23 29.00 -32.43 -20.80
N ALA A 24 29.75 -32.84 -19.79
CA ALA A 24 29.20 -33.28 -18.52
C ALA A 24 28.80 -32.02 -17.73
N GLY A 25 27.78 -31.31 -18.23
CA GLY A 25 27.26 -30.13 -17.58
C GLY A 25 26.70 -30.42 -16.18
N THR A 26 26.61 -29.37 -15.37
CA THR A 26 26.31 -29.49 -13.93
C THR A 26 24.91 -29.05 -13.55
N GLU A 27 24.19 -28.42 -14.47
CA GLU A 27 22.80 -27.98 -14.31
C GLU A 27 22.14 -27.66 -15.65
N ALA A 28 20.82 -27.71 -15.73
CA ALA A 28 20.08 -27.11 -16.82
C ALA A 28 19.78 -25.62 -16.56
N CYS A 29 19.59 -24.88 -17.65
CA CYS A 29 19.28 -23.46 -17.64
C CYS A 29 17.91 -23.19 -18.24
N PHE A 30 17.36 -22.02 -17.91
CA PHE A 30 16.15 -21.50 -18.54
C PHE A 30 16.41 -20.12 -19.16
N GLU A 31 15.72 -19.82 -20.25
CA GLU A 31 15.55 -18.47 -20.78
C GLU A 31 14.06 -18.14 -20.75
N VAL A 32 13.72 -16.95 -20.27
CA VAL A 32 12.34 -16.44 -20.23
C VAL A 32 12.39 -15.00 -20.72
N TYR A 33 11.61 -14.72 -21.75
CA TYR A 33 11.51 -13.40 -22.33
C TYR A 33 10.12 -13.18 -22.94
N THR A 34 9.70 -11.93 -22.94
CA THR A 34 8.48 -11.47 -23.59
C THR A 34 8.78 -11.01 -25.02
N GLY A 35 7.77 -11.00 -25.88
CA GLY A 35 7.86 -10.56 -27.26
C GLY A 35 6.50 -10.09 -27.79
N THR A 36 6.50 -9.53 -29.00
CA THR A 36 5.25 -9.30 -29.74
C THR A 36 4.58 -10.62 -30.09
N ASP A 37 3.32 -10.58 -30.45
CA ASP A 37 2.54 -11.69 -31.02
C ASP A 37 3.36 -12.61 -31.92
N ASN A 38 3.14 -13.92 -31.74
CA ASN A 38 3.91 -15.00 -32.33
C ASN A 38 5.40 -14.88 -31.98
N ALA A 39 5.69 -14.58 -30.71
CA ALA A 39 7.06 -14.36 -30.25
C ALA A 39 7.91 -15.60 -30.54
N VAL A 40 8.94 -15.39 -31.35
CA VAL A 40 9.82 -16.47 -31.78
C VAL A 40 10.90 -16.73 -30.73
N ALA A 41 11.21 -18.01 -30.52
CA ALA A 41 12.35 -18.39 -29.72
C ALA A 41 13.68 -17.84 -30.30
N GLN A 42 14.33 -16.96 -29.54
CA GLN A 42 15.61 -16.36 -29.91
C GLN A 42 16.70 -17.44 -30.00
N ALA A 43 17.52 -17.37 -31.06
CA ALA A 43 18.63 -18.29 -31.30
C ALA A 43 18.23 -19.79 -31.23
N PHE A 44 17.01 -20.16 -31.60
CA PHE A 44 16.43 -21.49 -31.41
C PHE A 44 17.28 -22.65 -31.99
N GLY A 45 17.89 -22.45 -33.16
CA GLY A 45 18.79 -23.43 -33.79
C GLY A 45 20.24 -23.40 -33.28
N VAL A 46 20.58 -22.53 -32.33
CA VAL A 46 21.95 -22.37 -31.81
C VAL A 46 22.09 -23.15 -30.50
N THR A 47 23.13 -23.98 -30.42
CA THR A 47 23.48 -24.74 -29.22
C THR A 47 24.16 -23.86 -28.17
N TYR A 48 23.75 -23.97 -26.92
CA TYR A 48 24.43 -23.38 -25.77
C TYR A 48 25.63 -24.24 -25.34
N ASP A 49 26.82 -23.66 -25.26
CA ASP A 49 28.08 -24.39 -25.18
C ASP A 49 28.72 -24.43 -23.78
N LEU A 50 28.16 -23.70 -22.81
CA LEU A 50 28.66 -23.71 -21.44
C LEU A 50 28.10 -24.87 -20.61
N ALA A 51 28.95 -25.42 -19.73
CA ALA A 51 28.62 -26.55 -18.85
C ALA A 51 27.75 -26.18 -17.62
N ALA A 52 27.42 -24.91 -17.45
CA ALA A 52 26.58 -24.37 -16.39
C ALA A 52 25.92 -23.09 -16.88
N CYS A 53 24.96 -22.54 -16.12
CA CYS A 53 24.31 -21.29 -16.49
C CYS A 53 25.27 -20.12 -16.36
N GLY A 54 25.55 -19.48 -17.50
CA GLY A 54 26.42 -18.33 -17.63
C GLY A 54 25.70 -17.03 -17.26
N ALA A 55 26.37 -15.91 -17.50
CA ALA A 55 25.76 -14.60 -17.29
C ALA A 55 24.55 -14.39 -18.22
N ARG A 56 23.56 -13.64 -17.75
CA ARG A 56 22.40 -13.20 -18.54
C ARG A 56 22.63 -11.77 -19.03
N THR A 57 23.44 -11.62 -20.07
CA THR A 57 23.79 -10.30 -20.64
C THR A 57 23.38 -10.15 -22.10
N GLY A 58 22.64 -11.11 -22.67
CA GLY A 58 22.04 -10.91 -23.97
C GLY A 58 20.99 -9.81 -23.88
N ASP A 59 21.16 -8.72 -24.62
CA ASP A 59 20.08 -7.74 -24.81
C ASP A 59 18.85 -8.47 -25.35
N ASN A 60 17.64 -8.05 -24.97
CA ASN A 60 16.41 -8.51 -25.60
C ASN A 60 16.57 -8.27 -27.12
N ILE A 61 16.77 -9.32 -27.92
CA ILE A 61 17.03 -9.21 -29.36
C ILE A 61 15.71 -8.90 -30.07
N GLY A 62 15.12 -7.75 -29.74
CA GLY A 62 14.10 -7.12 -30.56
C GLY A 62 14.78 -6.64 -31.84
N THR A 63 14.39 -7.23 -32.97
CA THR A 63 14.55 -6.69 -34.34
C THR A 63 15.87 -6.85 -35.11
N VAL A 64 16.66 -7.93 -34.94
CA VAL A 64 17.77 -8.19 -35.88
C VAL A 64 17.72 -9.58 -36.50
N ALA A 65 17.52 -9.59 -37.81
CA ALA A 65 17.72 -10.73 -38.69
C ALA A 65 19.09 -11.37 -38.43
N ALA A 66 19.09 -12.62 -37.99
CA ALA A 66 20.24 -13.48 -37.76
C ALA A 66 21.29 -12.95 -36.75
N PRO A 67 21.84 -13.81 -35.87
CA PRO A 67 22.88 -13.38 -34.96
C PRO A 67 24.17 -13.16 -35.76
N VAL A 68 24.49 -11.91 -36.11
CA VAL A 68 25.89 -11.53 -36.23
C VAL A 68 26.39 -11.36 -34.81
N ILE A 69 26.84 -12.47 -34.22
CA ILE A 69 27.73 -12.45 -33.06
C ILE A 69 29.05 -11.85 -33.55
N ALA A 70 29.17 -10.52 -33.53
CA ALA A 70 30.43 -9.81 -33.71
C ALA A 70 31.17 -9.76 -32.36
N GLY A 71 31.48 -10.94 -31.83
CA GLY A 71 32.42 -11.21 -30.74
C GLY A 71 33.17 -12.50 -31.08
N PRO A 72 34.34 -12.79 -30.46
CA PRO A 72 34.98 -14.09 -30.66
C PRO A 72 33.95 -15.21 -30.41
N ALA A 73 33.94 -16.21 -31.28
CA ALA A 73 32.85 -17.16 -31.52
C ALA A 73 32.51 -18.15 -30.38
N ASP A 74 32.82 -17.81 -29.13
CA ASP A 74 32.85 -18.75 -27.98
C ASP A 74 31.99 -18.32 -26.77
N ASP A 75 31.09 -17.33 -26.90
CA ASP A 75 30.14 -16.99 -25.82
C ASP A 75 28.70 -16.97 -26.37
N VAL A 76 28.02 -18.11 -26.39
CA VAL A 76 26.55 -18.17 -26.56
C VAL A 76 25.92 -17.86 -25.20
N ILE A 77 25.53 -16.59 -25.02
CA ILE A 77 25.03 -16.05 -23.74
C ILE A 77 23.53 -16.37 -23.57
N LEU A 78 23.08 -16.56 -22.32
CA LEU A 78 21.65 -16.70 -22.01
C LEU A 78 20.92 -15.36 -22.17
N ALA A 79 19.68 -15.42 -22.65
CA ALA A 79 18.81 -14.23 -22.72
C ALA A 79 18.63 -13.56 -21.34
N LYS A 80 18.54 -12.22 -21.35
CA LYS A 80 18.10 -11.47 -20.17
C LYS A 80 16.72 -11.95 -19.74
N ASN A 81 16.51 -12.03 -18.43
CA ASN A 81 15.21 -12.39 -17.90
C ASN A 81 14.25 -11.21 -18.11
N ASP A 82 13.16 -11.47 -18.81
CA ASP A 82 12.07 -10.55 -19.07
C ASP A 82 10.79 -11.35 -18.90
N VAL A 83 10.01 -11.02 -17.88
CA VAL A 83 8.88 -11.84 -17.45
C VAL A 83 7.64 -10.97 -17.34
N VAL A 84 6.49 -11.58 -17.60
CA VAL A 84 5.21 -10.93 -17.41
C VAL A 84 5.05 -10.43 -15.98
N SER A 85 4.54 -9.21 -15.87
CA SER A 85 4.24 -8.51 -14.64
C SER A 85 2.72 -8.42 -14.42
N ILE A 86 2.26 -8.81 -13.22
CA ILE A 86 0.84 -9.06 -12.94
C ILE A 86 0.41 -8.29 -11.68
N ALA A 87 -0.75 -7.64 -11.73
CA ALA A 87 -1.40 -7.06 -10.55
C ALA A 87 -1.73 -8.15 -9.53
N TYR A 88 -1.31 -7.97 -8.29
CA TYR A 88 -1.57 -8.92 -7.20
C TYR A 88 -3.07 -9.14 -7.01
N GLU A 89 -3.84 -8.07 -7.14
CA GLU A 89 -5.28 -8.02 -7.03
C GLU A 89 -6.00 -8.97 -8.01
N LEU A 90 -5.43 -9.24 -9.20
CA LEU A 90 -6.01 -10.19 -10.15
C LEU A 90 -5.94 -11.65 -9.66
N THR A 91 -4.98 -11.97 -8.81
CA THR A 91 -4.61 -13.35 -8.52
C THR A 91 -5.47 -14.00 -7.43
N GLY A 92 -6.70 -13.53 -7.25
CA GLY A 92 -7.64 -14.03 -6.24
C GLY A 92 -8.10 -15.45 -6.46
N VAL A 93 -8.83 -15.94 -5.47
CA VAL A 93 -9.56 -17.21 -5.51
C VAL A 93 -11.02 -16.89 -5.25
N ASP A 94 -11.92 -17.65 -5.88
CA ASP A 94 -13.34 -17.53 -5.63
C ASP A 94 -13.62 -17.78 -4.13
N PRO A 95 -14.25 -16.83 -3.41
CA PRO A 95 -14.35 -16.89 -1.95
C PRO A 95 -15.31 -17.99 -1.45
N VAL A 96 -16.14 -18.57 -2.33
CA VAL A 96 -17.14 -19.58 -1.99
C VAL A 96 -16.59 -21.00 -2.18
N SER A 97 -15.95 -21.23 -3.31
CA SER A 97 -15.41 -22.52 -3.75
C SER A 97 -13.94 -22.72 -3.40
N GLY A 98 -13.19 -21.62 -3.21
CA GLY A 98 -11.73 -21.62 -3.08
C GLY A 98 -11.02 -21.96 -4.38
N GLU A 99 -11.73 -21.99 -5.51
CA GLU A 99 -11.14 -22.26 -6.82
C GLU A 99 -10.35 -21.03 -7.31
N LYS A 100 -9.23 -21.29 -7.96
CA LYS A 100 -8.47 -20.25 -8.64
C LYS A 100 -9.26 -19.77 -9.84
N VAL A 101 -9.21 -18.47 -10.10
CA VAL A 101 -10.04 -17.83 -11.15
C VAL A 101 -9.21 -17.07 -12.17
N PHE A 102 -7.97 -16.70 -11.84
CA PHE A 102 -7.07 -16.03 -12.76
C PHE A 102 -6.22 -17.00 -13.57
N ASP A 103 -6.57 -17.15 -14.84
CA ASP A 103 -5.78 -17.88 -15.84
C ASP A 103 -4.88 -16.90 -16.61
N LEU A 104 -3.59 -17.21 -16.63
CA LEU A 104 -2.58 -16.49 -17.40
C LEU A 104 -2.16 -17.31 -18.61
N SER A 105 -2.45 -16.80 -19.80
CA SER A 105 -1.97 -17.36 -21.05
C SER A 105 -0.67 -16.67 -21.45
N TYR A 106 0.42 -17.43 -21.64
CA TYR A 106 1.65 -16.85 -22.19
C TYR A 106 1.58 -16.57 -23.70
N ASP A 107 0.43 -16.83 -24.32
CA ASP A 107 0.09 -16.54 -25.73
C ASP A 107 -0.75 -15.24 -25.85
N ASP A 108 -0.99 -14.54 -24.74
CA ASP A 108 -1.72 -13.25 -24.65
C ASP A 108 -1.44 -12.60 -23.28
N ILE A 109 -0.18 -12.25 -23.00
CA ILE A 109 0.24 -11.72 -21.69
C ILE A 109 -0.20 -10.28 -21.43
N ASP A 110 -0.81 -9.61 -22.39
CA ASP A 110 -1.45 -8.29 -22.28
C ASP A 110 -2.99 -8.36 -22.30
N ALA A 111 -3.56 -9.58 -22.23
CA ALA A 111 -5.00 -9.85 -22.10
C ALA A 111 -5.86 -9.08 -23.12
N THR A 112 -5.39 -8.96 -24.36
CA THR A 112 -6.11 -8.25 -25.41
C THR A 112 -7.31 -9.06 -25.94
N GLY A 113 -7.38 -10.35 -25.61
CA GLY A 113 -8.40 -11.27 -26.12
C GLY A 113 -8.30 -11.49 -27.64
N ALA A 114 -7.20 -11.03 -28.25
CA ALA A 114 -6.93 -11.09 -29.68
C ALA A 114 -5.63 -11.87 -29.92
N VAL A 115 -5.54 -12.52 -31.08
CA VAL A 115 -4.35 -13.27 -31.55
C VAL A 115 -3.24 -12.31 -32.01
N THR A 116 -3.10 -11.15 -31.34
CA THR A 116 -2.16 -10.07 -31.66
C THR A 116 -1.55 -9.44 -30.41
N GLY A 117 -1.67 -10.12 -29.26
CA GLY A 117 -1.13 -9.68 -27.98
C GLY A 117 0.38 -9.85 -27.86
N LYS A 118 0.95 -9.62 -26.68
CA LYS A 118 2.33 -10.01 -26.37
C LYS A 118 2.36 -11.48 -25.96
N ASP A 119 3.47 -12.15 -26.23
CA ASP A 119 3.71 -13.53 -25.80
C ASP A 119 4.90 -13.62 -24.84
N GLN A 120 4.93 -14.66 -24.02
CA GLN A 120 6.09 -15.05 -23.23
C GLN A 120 6.61 -16.42 -23.66
N VAL A 121 7.90 -16.50 -23.98
CA VAL A 121 8.57 -17.73 -24.38
C VAL A 121 9.39 -18.29 -23.22
N ILE A 122 9.24 -19.59 -22.96
CA ILE A 122 10.04 -20.32 -21.97
C ILE A 122 10.90 -21.36 -22.70
N VAL A 123 12.21 -21.27 -22.53
CA VAL A 123 13.20 -22.17 -23.13
C VAL A 123 13.95 -22.92 -22.04
N TYR A 124 13.96 -24.24 -22.12
CA TYR A 124 14.75 -25.14 -21.29
C TYR A 124 16.00 -25.60 -22.04
N ILE A 125 17.16 -25.54 -21.37
CA ILE A 125 18.45 -25.86 -21.97
C ILE A 125 19.19 -26.85 -21.07
N PRO A 126 19.23 -28.16 -21.39
CA PRO A 126 20.06 -29.10 -20.67
C PRO A 126 21.52 -28.93 -21.07
N THR A 127 22.46 -28.99 -20.12
CA THR A 127 23.90 -28.91 -20.38
C THR A 127 24.58 -30.28 -20.46
N THR A 128 23.80 -31.36 -20.36
CA THR A 128 24.22 -32.75 -20.60
C THR A 128 23.28 -33.39 -21.60
N ASP A 129 23.81 -34.29 -22.43
CA ASP A 129 23.00 -35.08 -23.35
C ASP A 129 21.89 -35.83 -22.60
N ILE A 130 20.66 -35.75 -23.11
CA ILE A 130 19.51 -36.47 -22.57
C ILE A 130 19.18 -37.64 -23.51
N PRO A 131 19.43 -38.90 -23.09
CA PRO A 131 19.03 -40.07 -23.86
C PRO A 131 17.52 -40.17 -24.02
N GLY A 132 17.07 -40.73 -25.14
CA GLY A 132 15.64 -40.99 -25.37
C GLY A 132 15.04 -41.93 -24.31
N GLY A 133 13.79 -41.68 -23.91
CA GLY A 133 13.12 -42.38 -22.82
C GLY A 133 13.49 -41.87 -21.42
N THR A 134 14.24 -40.78 -21.29
CA THR A 134 14.44 -40.07 -20.02
C THR A 134 13.16 -39.39 -19.55
N LEU A 135 12.91 -39.47 -18.24
CA LEU A 135 11.88 -38.72 -17.51
C LEU A 135 12.46 -37.39 -17.03
N ILE A 136 11.77 -36.29 -17.30
CA ILE A 136 12.09 -34.95 -16.80
C ILE A 136 10.87 -34.43 -16.04
N GLU A 137 11.02 -34.16 -14.75
CA GLU A 137 9.98 -33.58 -13.90
C GLU A 137 10.29 -32.11 -13.67
N MET A 138 9.31 -31.25 -13.95
CA MET A 138 9.42 -29.83 -13.73
C MET A 138 8.29 -29.34 -12.85
N LYS A 139 8.59 -28.36 -12.00
CA LYS A 139 7.71 -27.88 -10.95
C LYS A 139 7.59 -26.36 -10.94
N LEU A 140 6.36 -25.88 -10.94
CA LEU A 140 5.96 -24.50 -10.62
C LEU A 140 5.96 -24.29 -9.11
N SER A 141 6.30 -23.08 -8.67
CA SER A 141 6.29 -22.70 -7.26
C SER A 141 6.01 -21.21 -7.10
N GLY A 142 5.28 -20.86 -6.04
CA GLY A 142 4.84 -19.48 -5.75
C GLY A 142 3.40 -19.20 -6.22
N SER A 143 2.70 -18.32 -5.50
CA SER A 143 1.30 -17.89 -5.75
C SER A 143 0.30 -18.99 -6.16
N GLY A 144 0.42 -20.16 -5.53
CA GLY A 144 -0.46 -21.31 -5.83
C GLY A 144 -0.44 -21.75 -7.30
N ALA A 145 0.63 -21.43 -8.05
CA ALA A 145 0.67 -21.62 -9.49
C ALA A 145 0.49 -23.10 -9.89
N GLU A 146 -0.41 -23.33 -10.85
CA GLU A 146 -0.65 -24.62 -11.50
C GLU A 146 -0.63 -24.44 -13.01
N PHE A 147 -0.30 -25.48 -13.77
CA PHE A 147 -0.49 -25.44 -15.21
C PHE A 147 -2.00 -25.41 -15.52
N SER A 148 -2.40 -24.64 -16.54
CA SER A 148 -3.81 -24.51 -16.95
C SER A 148 -3.90 -24.09 -18.42
N GLY A 149 -5.01 -24.42 -19.08
CA GLY A 149 -5.26 -24.01 -20.47
C GLY A 149 -4.36 -24.68 -21.51
N ASN A 150 -3.68 -25.78 -21.15
CA ASN A 150 -2.76 -26.49 -22.04
C ASN A 150 -3.40 -27.69 -22.76
N GLY A 151 -4.68 -27.98 -22.49
CA GLY A 151 -5.33 -29.17 -23.03
C GLY A 151 -4.72 -30.47 -22.49
N ASN A 152 -4.21 -30.43 -21.26
CA ASN A 152 -3.45 -31.49 -20.60
C ASN A 152 -2.18 -31.95 -21.33
N GLN A 153 -1.65 -31.16 -22.27
CA GLN A 153 -0.47 -31.54 -23.04
C GLN A 153 0.50 -30.35 -23.22
N ILE A 154 1.76 -30.57 -22.88
CA ILE A 154 2.87 -29.66 -23.19
C ILE A 154 3.95 -30.48 -23.89
N HIS A 155 4.64 -29.87 -24.84
CA HIS A 155 5.77 -30.45 -25.57
C HIS A 155 7.03 -29.62 -25.32
N LEU A 156 8.16 -30.32 -25.28
CA LEU A 156 9.47 -29.70 -25.44
C LEU A 156 9.87 -29.86 -26.89
N VAL A 157 9.90 -28.74 -27.63
CA VAL A 157 10.17 -28.71 -29.07
C VAL A 157 11.54 -28.15 -29.37
N LYS A 158 12.18 -28.66 -30.41
CA LYS A 158 13.46 -28.18 -30.93
C LYS A 158 13.32 -27.74 -32.39
N ASP A 159 14.30 -27.00 -32.88
CA ASP A 159 14.47 -26.73 -34.30
C ASP A 159 14.68 -28.05 -35.06
N SER A 160 13.90 -28.27 -36.12
CA SER A 160 13.97 -29.51 -36.92
C SER A 160 15.22 -29.58 -37.78
N ASN A 161 15.79 -28.43 -38.16
CA ASN A 161 16.90 -28.36 -39.13
C ASN A 161 18.26 -27.98 -38.50
N GLY A 162 18.29 -27.55 -37.24
CA GLY A 162 19.48 -27.40 -36.40
C GLY A 162 20.53 -26.41 -36.92
N ALA A 163 20.15 -25.44 -37.77
CA ALA A 163 21.12 -24.51 -38.38
C ALA A 163 20.55 -23.20 -38.96
N THR A 164 19.23 -23.04 -39.14
CA THR A 164 18.67 -21.84 -39.80
C THR A 164 17.45 -21.30 -39.07
N VAL A 165 17.47 -20.00 -38.73
CA VAL A 165 16.34 -19.29 -38.14
C VAL A 165 15.23 -19.15 -39.19
N GLY A 166 14.06 -19.79 -38.96
CA GLY A 166 12.93 -19.77 -39.90
C GLY A 166 12.27 -21.12 -40.21
N ASP A 167 12.76 -22.22 -39.65
CA ASP A 167 12.34 -23.57 -40.01
C ASP A 167 11.37 -24.22 -39.00
N ALA A 168 10.71 -25.28 -39.48
CA ALA A 168 9.78 -26.14 -38.74
C ALA A 168 10.34 -26.62 -37.40
N PHE A 169 9.47 -26.90 -36.43
CA PHE A 169 9.84 -27.48 -35.15
C PHE A 169 9.23 -28.87 -34.94
N GLU A 170 9.89 -29.67 -34.10
CA GLU A 170 9.40 -30.99 -33.67
C GLU A 170 9.57 -31.24 -32.17
N ALA A 171 8.60 -31.94 -31.58
CA ALA A 171 8.65 -32.37 -30.20
C ALA A 171 9.67 -33.50 -30.00
N VAL A 172 10.56 -33.30 -29.03
CA VAL A 172 11.51 -34.31 -28.54
C VAL A 172 11.13 -34.86 -27.17
N ALA A 173 10.23 -34.18 -26.46
CA ALA A 173 9.56 -34.72 -25.29
C ALA A 173 8.09 -34.27 -25.26
N SER A 174 7.27 -35.03 -24.56
CA SER A 174 5.85 -34.71 -24.37
C SER A 174 5.48 -35.02 -22.93
N SER A 175 4.62 -34.20 -22.34
CA SER A 175 4.03 -34.48 -21.03
C SER A 175 3.19 -35.75 -21.06
N ASP A 176 2.95 -36.34 -19.90
CA ASP A 176 2.25 -37.61 -19.69
C ASP A 176 0.71 -37.54 -19.79
N GLY A 177 0.15 -36.39 -20.17
CA GLY A 177 -1.27 -36.23 -20.49
C GLY A 177 -2.19 -35.92 -19.31
N THR A 178 -1.65 -35.55 -18.14
CA THR A 178 -2.44 -35.10 -16.97
C THR A 178 -1.65 -34.04 -16.21
N LEU A 179 -1.81 -32.77 -16.60
CA LEU A 179 -1.02 -31.66 -16.04
C LEU A 179 -1.84 -30.41 -15.69
N ASP A 180 -3.00 -30.19 -16.33
CA ASP A 180 -3.79 -29.01 -15.97
C ASP A 180 -4.37 -29.23 -14.56
N GLY A 181 -4.23 -28.21 -13.70
CA GLY A 181 -4.56 -28.29 -12.27
C GLY A 181 -3.46 -28.90 -11.40
N THR A 182 -2.24 -29.10 -11.91
CA THR A 182 -1.09 -29.53 -11.10
C THR A 182 0.05 -28.51 -11.16
N ASP A 183 0.85 -28.45 -10.08
CA ASP A 183 2.07 -27.64 -10.02
C ASP A 183 3.27 -28.34 -10.70
N THR A 184 3.09 -29.58 -11.13
CA THR A 184 4.15 -30.46 -11.61
C THR A 184 3.78 -31.00 -12.98
N VAL A 185 4.74 -30.98 -13.92
CA VAL A 185 4.64 -31.59 -15.25
C VAL A 185 5.75 -32.62 -15.41
N THR A 186 5.40 -33.80 -15.92
CA THR A 186 6.36 -34.88 -16.21
C THR A 186 6.46 -35.08 -17.71
N PHE A 187 7.64 -34.85 -18.27
CA PHE A 187 7.96 -35.12 -19.66
C PHE A 187 8.65 -36.46 -19.84
N ILE A 188 8.27 -37.19 -20.88
CA ILE A 188 9.01 -38.35 -21.38
C ILE A 188 9.63 -38.01 -22.74
N THR A 189 10.95 -38.12 -22.83
CA THR A 189 11.67 -37.90 -24.08
C THR A 189 11.41 -39.03 -25.08
N LYS A 190 11.33 -38.69 -26.37
CA LYS A 190 11.00 -39.60 -27.46
C LYS A 190 12.03 -40.74 -27.55
N ALA A 191 11.55 -41.97 -27.62
CA ALA A 191 12.41 -43.14 -27.73
C ALA A 191 13.30 -43.08 -28.98
N GLY A 192 14.59 -43.37 -28.82
CA GLY A 192 15.57 -43.37 -29.92
C GLY A 192 16.04 -41.98 -30.36
N VAL A 193 15.59 -40.90 -29.71
CA VAL A 193 16.07 -39.54 -29.96
C VAL A 193 16.88 -39.07 -28.76
N THR A 194 18.17 -38.79 -28.96
CA THR A 194 19.00 -38.12 -27.95
C THR A 194 18.88 -36.61 -28.14
N ILE A 195 18.59 -35.89 -27.07
CA ILE A 195 18.67 -34.42 -27.03
C ILE A 195 20.11 -34.08 -26.69
N GLY A 196 20.79 -33.35 -27.57
CA GLY A 196 22.18 -32.95 -27.34
C GLY A 196 22.30 -31.90 -26.21
N ALA A 197 23.40 -31.92 -25.47
CA ALA A 197 23.77 -30.85 -24.55
C ALA A 197 23.73 -29.49 -25.27
N GLY A 198 23.17 -28.50 -24.60
CA GLY A 198 23.00 -27.14 -25.10
C GLY A 198 21.80 -26.91 -26.02
N THR A 199 21.02 -27.94 -26.33
CA THR A 199 19.85 -27.78 -27.20
C THR A 199 18.82 -26.88 -26.53
N ARG A 200 18.34 -25.85 -27.23
CA ARG A 200 17.21 -25.03 -26.77
C ARG A 200 15.91 -25.76 -27.01
N LEU A 201 15.17 -26.00 -25.93
CA LEU A 201 13.89 -26.69 -25.94
C LEU A 201 12.79 -25.73 -25.51
N VAL A 202 11.91 -25.36 -26.45
CA VAL A 202 10.84 -24.41 -26.18
C VAL A 202 9.62 -25.16 -25.63
N PHE A 203 8.95 -24.56 -24.67
CA PHE A 203 7.65 -25.03 -24.19
C PHE A 203 6.58 -24.69 -25.22
N SER A 204 5.86 -25.68 -25.72
CA SER A 204 4.74 -25.43 -26.63
C SER A 204 3.58 -26.39 -26.41
N ARG A 205 2.35 -25.89 -26.62
CA ARG A 205 1.14 -26.71 -26.72
C ARG A 205 1.09 -27.49 -28.04
N ASN A 206 1.82 -27.06 -29.06
CA ASN A 206 1.93 -27.76 -30.34
C ASN A 206 3.15 -28.70 -30.37
N SER A 207 2.96 -29.90 -30.94
CA SER A 207 4.04 -30.90 -31.04
C SER A 207 4.93 -30.74 -32.27
N THR A 208 4.42 -30.11 -33.32
CA THR A 208 5.15 -29.81 -34.55
C THR A 208 4.56 -28.56 -35.17
N GLY A 209 5.36 -27.80 -35.90
CA GLY A 209 4.86 -26.71 -36.71
C GLY A 209 5.70 -26.47 -37.95
N ALA A 210 5.08 -25.92 -38.99
CA ALA A 210 5.75 -25.63 -40.26
C ALA A 210 6.75 -24.48 -40.16
N ASP A 211 6.50 -23.57 -39.23
CA ASP A 211 7.37 -22.45 -38.87
C ASP A 211 7.15 -22.03 -37.41
N MET A 212 7.89 -21.00 -36.97
CA MET A 212 7.91 -20.55 -35.58
C MET A 212 6.67 -19.73 -35.18
N THR A 213 5.82 -19.31 -36.11
CA THR A 213 4.53 -18.66 -35.76
C THR A 213 3.49 -19.67 -35.29
N GLU A 214 3.73 -20.97 -35.52
CA GLU A 214 2.87 -22.03 -34.99
C GLU A 214 3.24 -22.42 -33.55
N PHE A 215 4.18 -21.72 -32.91
CA PHE A 215 4.42 -21.85 -31.48
C PHE A 215 3.21 -21.34 -30.70
N LEU A 216 2.64 -22.21 -29.88
CA LEU A 216 1.65 -21.82 -28.88
C LEU A 216 2.29 -21.94 -27.50
N PRO A 217 2.60 -20.84 -26.82
CA PRO A 217 3.05 -20.83 -25.44
C PRO A 217 2.06 -21.52 -24.49
N VAL A 218 2.54 -21.86 -23.31
CA VAL A 218 1.77 -22.57 -22.27
C VAL A 218 0.97 -21.58 -21.40
N GLY A 219 -0.01 -22.07 -20.66
CA GLY A 219 -0.75 -21.30 -19.68
C GLY A 219 -0.54 -21.81 -18.25
N ILE A 220 -0.73 -20.90 -17.29
CA ILE A 220 -0.78 -21.22 -15.87
C ILE A 220 -2.00 -20.58 -15.22
N LYS A 221 -2.34 -21.04 -14.03
CA LYS A 221 -3.39 -20.48 -13.18
C LYS A 221 -2.80 -20.09 -11.83
N LEU A 222 -3.18 -18.91 -11.33
CA LEU A 222 -2.66 -18.35 -10.08
C LEU A 222 -3.75 -18.29 -9.02
N GLY A 223 -3.33 -18.31 -7.75
CA GLY A 223 -4.23 -18.20 -6.62
C GLY A 223 -3.53 -17.73 -5.36
N ASN A 224 -3.91 -16.57 -4.89
CA ASN A 224 -3.59 -16.01 -3.59
C ASN A 224 -4.92 -15.79 -2.84
N ALA A 225 -4.88 -15.96 -1.52
CA ALA A 225 -6.05 -15.79 -0.65
C ALA A 225 -5.85 -14.68 0.40
N ALA A 226 -4.69 -14.04 0.39
CA ALA A 226 -4.41 -12.92 1.27
C ALA A 226 -4.86 -11.63 0.59
N CYS A 227 -5.46 -10.72 1.34
CA CYS A 227 -5.75 -9.36 0.88
C CYS A 227 -4.45 -8.63 0.48
N THR A 228 -4.61 -7.60 -0.34
CA THR A 228 -3.51 -6.83 -0.94
C THR A 228 -3.02 -5.74 0.01
N THR A 229 -1.70 -5.49 0.03
CA THR A 229 -1.08 -4.36 0.73
C THR A 229 -0.03 -3.75 -0.18
N ALA A 230 0.45 -2.54 0.13
CA ALA A 230 1.57 -1.91 -0.59
C ALA A 230 2.87 -2.76 -0.60
N SER A 231 2.99 -3.74 0.31
CA SER A 231 4.13 -4.66 0.40
C SER A 231 3.86 -6.06 -0.16
N SER A 232 2.63 -6.35 -0.59
CA SER A 232 2.27 -7.65 -1.15
C SER A 232 3.08 -7.88 -2.41
N SER A 233 3.92 -8.90 -2.40
CA SER A 233 4.73 -9.27 -3.55
C SER A 233 4.83 -10.77 -3.62
N SER A 234 4.82 -11.28 -4.85
CA SER A 234 4.99 -12.69 -5.10
C SER A 234 5.62 -12.90 -6.48
N SER A 235 5.98 -14.14 -6.76
CA SER A 235 6.53 -14.54 -8.03
C SER A 235 6.19 -15.98 -8.30
N VAL A 236 6.20 -16.34 -9.59
CA VAL A 236 6.13 -17.74 -10.01
C VAL A 236 7.49 -18.15 -10.51
N THR A 237 7.95 -19.30 -10.04
CA THR A 237 9.22 -19.89 -10.47
C THR A 237 9.02 -21.28 -11.04
N LEU A 238 9.88 -21.67 -11.99
CA LEU A 238 9.93 -22.98 -12.61
C LEU A 238 11.28 -23.64 -12.33
N SER A 239 11.27 -24.91 -11.96
CA SER A 239 12.47 -25.69 -11.70
C SER A 239 12.37 -27.08 -12.32
N VAL A 240 13.49 -27.67 -12.70
CA VAL A 240 13.58 -29.09 -13.06
C VAL A 240 14.06 -29.87 -11.84
N THR A 241 13.12 -30.55 -11.18
CA THR A 241 13.34 -31.25 -9.90
C THR A 241 13.99 -32.62 -10.12
N ARG A 242 13.76 -33.23 -11.27
CA ARG A 242 14.23 -34.59 -11.57
C ARG A 242 14.50 -34.78 -13.06
N ALA A 243 15.58 -35.48 -13.36
CA ALA A 243 15.88 -35.92 -14.73
C ALA A 243 16.57 -37.28 -14.68
N LYS A 244 15.86 -38.34 -15.10
CA LYS A 244 16.32 -39.72 -14.87
C LYS A 244 16.06 -40.64 -16.06
N THR A 245 17.08 -41.38 -16.48
CA THR A 245 17.01 -42.27 -17.64
C THR A 245 16.02 -43.43 -17.44
N ASP A 246 15.76 -44.14 -18.54
CA ASP A 246 14.99 -45.41 -18.53
C ASP A 246 13.60 -45.26 -17.88
N GLY A 247 12.87 -44.21 -18.28
CA GLY A 247 11.53 -43.91 -17.78
C GLY A 247 11.48 -43.63 -16.29
N GLY A 248 12.54 -43.07 -15.71
CA GLY A 248 12.63 -42.76 -14.27
C GLY A 248 13.17 -43.89 -13.40
N THR A 249 13.69 -44.98 -13.99
CA THR A 249 14.26 -46.12 -13.24
C THR A 249 15.78 -46.15 -13.24
N GLY A 250 16.43 -45.45 -14.17
CA GLY A 250 17.89 -45.46 -14.37
C GLY A 250 18.69 -44.52 -13.47
N TYR A 251 19.62 -43.74 -14.04
CA TYR A 251 20.48 -42.81 -13.29
C TYR A 251 20.05 -41.35 -13.50
N GLU A 252 20.38 -40.49 -12.52
CA GLU A 252 20.08 -39.05 -12.57
C GLU A 252 21.04 -38.32 -13.52
N ILE A 253 20.53 -37.32 -14.23
CA ILE A 253 21.28 -36.46 -15.15
C ILE A 253 21.36 -35.06 -14.52
N GLU A 254 22.47 -34.75 -13.85
CA GLU A 254 22.64 -33.46 -13.16
C GLU A 254 22.54 -32.27 -14.10
N GLY A 255 23.15 -32.33 -15.29
CA GLY A 255 23.05 -31.28 -16.30
C GLY A 255 21.66 -31.10 -16.94
N ALA A 256 20.68 -31.91 -16.56
CA ALA A 256 19.29 -31.73 -16.94
C ALA A 256 18.42 -31.15 -15.80
N LYS A 257 18.94 -31.03 -14.57
CA LYS A 257 18.23 -30.42 -13.43
C LYS A 257 18.68 -28.99 -13.20
N THR A 258 17.77 -28.11 -12.80
CA THR A 258 18.14 -26.75 -12.39
C THR A 258 18.70 -26.74 -10.97
N LYS A 259 19.73 -25.94 -10.70
CA LYS A 259 20.15 -25.65 -9.31
C LYS A 259 19.35 -24.52 -8.66
N THR A 260 18.95 -23.54 -9.47
CA THR A 260 18.18 -22.37 -9.03
C THR A 260 16.86 -22.35 -9.80
N ALA A 261 15.75 -22.12 -9.10
CA ALA A 261 14.46 -21.96 -9.74
C ALA A 261 14.45 -20.69 -10.61
N GLN A 262 13.90 -20.80 -11.82
CA GLN A 262 13.82 -19.70 -12.76
C GLN A 262 12.55 -18.89 -12.51
N LEU A 263 12.68 -17.57 -12.37
CA LEU A 263 11.54 -16.65 -12.36
C LEU A 263 10.84 -16.64 -13.73
N ILE A 264 9.52 -16.85 -13.74
CA ILE A 264 8.69 -16.84 -14.96
C ILE A 264 7.54 -15.82 -14.91
N SER A 265 7.22 -15.28 -13.74
CA SER A 265 6.21 -14.21 -13.58
C SER A 265 6.49 -13.40 -12.31
N GLU A 266 6.27 -12.10 -12.37
CA GLU A 266 6.33 -11.19 -11.22
C GLU A 266 4.92 -10.70 -10.86
N ILE A 267 4.61 -10.67 -9.57
CA ILE A 267 3.28 -10.29 -9.07
C ILE A 267 3.46 -9.22 -7.99
N ALA A 268 2.83 -8.07 -8.19
CA ALA A 268 2.97 -6.92 -7.30
C ALA A 268 1.68 -6.09 -7.28
N PRO A 269 1.45 -5.25 -6.25
CA PRO A 269 0.22 -4.49 -6.11
C PRO A 269 0.11 -3.50 -7.27
N GLN A 270 -1.09 -3.29 -7.77
CA GLN A 270 -1.38 -2.26 -8.75
C GLN A 270 -1.66 -0.92 -8.07
N PHE A 271 -2.47 -0.92 -7.03
CA PHE A 271 -2.99 0.29 -6.39
C PHE A 271 -2.25 0.61 -5.10
N TYR A 272 -1.93 1.88 -4.90
CA TYR A 272 -1.35 2.36 -3.65
C TYR A 272 -2.13 3.58 -3.16
N ALA A 273 -2.96 3.38 -2.15
CA ALA A 273 -3.77 4.42 -1.53
C ALA A 273 -3.04 5.12 -0.38
N LEU A 274 -3.36 6.39 -0.17
CA LEU A 274 -2.89 7.24 0.93
C LEU A 274 -1.35 7.20 1.13
N GLN A 275 -0.59 7.33 0.04
CA GLN A 275 0.86 7.40 0.04
C GLN A 275 1.37 8.84 0.21
N ASP A 276 2.65 8.96 0.53
CA ASP A 276 3.43 10.22 0.58
C ASP A 276 2.88 11.36 1.44
N GLY A 277 1.81 11.11 2.20
CA GLY A 277 1.22 12.07 3.10
C GLY A 277 1.97 12.13 4.44
N SER A 278 2.20 13.34 4.91
CA SER A 278 2.66 13.63 6.28
C SER A 278 1.49 14.13 7.12
N THR A 279 1.39 13.69 8.37
CA THR A 279 0.37 14.17 9.32
C THR A 279 0.24 15.69 9.28
N ALA A 280 -0.98 16.18 9.07
CA ALA A 280 -1.28 17.60 9.12
C ALA A 280 -1.37 18.06 10.58
N GLU A 281 -0.38 18.82 11.02
CA GLU A 281 -0.34 19.37 12.38
C GLU A 281 -0.91 20.80 12.38
N ALA A 282 -1.84 21.07 13.29
CA ALA A 282 -2.41 22.39 13.48
C ALA A 282 -2.69 22.68 14.95
N GLN A 283 -2.84 23.96 15.27
CA GLN A 283 -3.23 24.41 16.59
C GLN A 283 -4.54 25.18 16.48
N VAL A 284 -5.49 24.85 17.34
CA VAL A 284 -6.68 25.69 17.54
C VAL A 284 -6.26 26.98 18.22
N ASN A 285 -6.81 28.12 17.77
CA ASN A 285 -6.50 29.44 18.32
C ASN A 285 -7.22 29.67 19.66
N ALA A 286 -6.49 29.64 20.76
CA ALA A 286 -6.99 29.96 22.10
C ALA A 286 -7.14 31.46 22.38
N GLU A 287 -6.64 32.33 21.50
CA GLU A 287 -6.71 33.78 21.66
C GLU A 287 -8.06 34.34 21.23
N SER A 288 -8.43 35.48 21.84
CA SER A 288 -9.60 36.28 21.47
C SER A 288 -9.37 37.19 20.26
N THR A 289 -8.21 37.05 19.59
CA THR A 289 -7.87 37.74 18.36
C THR A 289 -7.35 36.79 17.29
N ASP A 290 -7.63 37.09 16.02
CA ASP A 290 -7.06 36.38 14.87
C ASP A 290 -5.72 36.96 14.42
N SER A 291 -5.08 36.29 13.46
CA SER A 291 -3.78 36.72 12.90
C SER A 291 -3.83 38.05 12.14
N SER A 292 -5.02 38.60 11.87
CA SER A 292 -5.24 39.94 11.33
C SER A 292 -5.52 41.00 12.41
N GLY A 293 -5.59 40.58 13.68
CA GLY A 293 -5.92 41.42 14.83
C GLY A 293 -7.41 41.67 15.01
N ALA A 294 -8.28 40.94 14.30
CA ALA A 294 -9.72 41.01 14.48
C ALA A 294 -10.14 40.19 15.71
N ALA A 295 -11.13 40.67 16.47
CA ALA A 295 -11.67 39.95 17.61
C ALA A 295 -12.39 38.68 17.15
N VAL A 296 -12.14 37.57 17.85
CA VAL A 296 -12.77 36.27 17.63
C VAL A 296 -13.11 35.63 18.97
N VAL A 297 -14.00 34.64 18.95
CA VAL A 297 -14.20 33.76 20.10
C VAL A 297 -13.06 32.73 20.11
N ALA A 298 -12.46 32.50 21.28
CA ALA A 298 -11.42 31.49 21.40
C ALA A 298 -11.91 30.12 20.89
N ARG A 299 -11.04 29.43 20.17
CA ARG A 299 -11.19 28.09 19.59
C ARG A 299 -12.20 27.96 18.44
N THR A 300 -12.56 29.06 17.80
CA THR A 300 -13.42 29.06 16.61
C THR A 300 -12.65 29.05 15.29
N GLN A 301 -11.32 29.08 15.35
CA GLN A 301 -10.44 29.05 14.18
C GLN A 301 -9.11 28.38 14.53
N PHE A 302 -8.37 27.94 13.52
CA PHE A 302 -6.99 27.50 13.68
C PHE A 302 -6.02 28.69 13.67
N VAL A 303 -4.85 28.47 14.26
CA VAL A 303 -3.70 29.34 14.11
C VAL A 303 -3.13 29.17 12.72
N TYR A 304 -3.08 30.25 11.95
CA TYR A 304 -2.62 30.22 10.57
C TYR A 304 -1.71 31.42 10.26
N ASN A 305 -0.89 31.27 9.22
CA ASN A 305 -0.09 32.36 8.70
C ASN A 305 -0.88 33.08 7.58
N PRO A 306 -1.13 34.40 7.68
CA PRO A 306 -1.90 35.13 6.67
C PRO A 306 -1.17 35.27 5.32
N VAL A 307 0.12 34.91 5.23
CA VAL A 307 0.85 34.83 3.97
C VAL A 307 0.33 33.64 3.15
N LEU A 308 -0.26 33.93 1.98
CA LEU A 308 -0.91 32.94 1.10
C LEU A 308 -0.07 31.68 0.81
N ALA A 309 1.23 31.83 0.58
CA ALA A 309 2.12 30.70 0.30
C ALA A 309 2.26 29.69 1.47
N ASN A 310 1.89 30.09 2.69
CA ASN A 310 1.98 29.27 3.89
C ASN A 310 0.63 28.63 4.28
N GLN A 311 -0.40 28.76 3.44
CA GLN A 311 -1.77 28.29 3.71
C GLN A 311 -2.12 26.97 3.02
N LEU A 312 -1.10 26.22 2.58
CA LEU A 312 -1.31 24.92 1.92
C LEU A 312 -1.79 23.83 2.89
N VAL A 313 -1.40 23.93 4.17
CA VAL A 313 -1.73 22.95 5.21
C VAL A 313 -2.74 23.49 6.22
N VAL A 314 -2.55 24.73 6.69
CA VAL A 314 -3.43 25.32 7.73
C VAL A 314 -3.95 26.67 7.27
N LYS A 315 -5.26 26.82 7.31
CA LYS A 315 -6.01 28.07 7.11
C LYS A 315 -6.82 28.38 8.35
N LYS A 316 -7.55 29.49 8.31
CA LYS A 316 -8.44 29.92 9.39
C LYS A 316 -9.41 28.82 9.85
N GLN A 317 -10.02 28.09 8.92
CA GLN A 317 -11.06 27.08 9.21
C GLN A 317 -10.76 25.70 8.67
N GLU A 318 -9.57 25.48 8.13
CA GLU A 318 -9.24 24.23 7.43
C GLU A 318 -7.83 23.78 7.81
N VAL A 319 -7.70 22.47 7.97
CA VAL A 319 -6.42 21.77 8.08
C VAL A 319 -6.42 20.66 7.03
N ALA A 320 -5.46 20.71 6.11
CA ALA A 320 -5.42 19.83 4.95
C ALA A 320 -4.30 18.80 5.08
N TYR A 321 -4.66 17.52 5.12
CA TYR A 321 -3.77 16.39 4.92
C TYR A 321 -3.68 16.08 3.43
N LYS A 322 -2.54 16.40 2.81
CA LYS A 322 -2.22 16.02 1.43
C LYS A 322 -1.73 14.57 1.38
N THR A 323 -2.20 13.81 0.40
CA THR A 323 -1.77 12.44 0.14
C THR A 323 -1.79 12.11 -1.35
N ALA A 324 -1.28 10.95 -1.71
CA ALA A 324 -1.14 10.48 -3.07
C ALA A 324 -1.78 9.10 -3.28
N PHE A 325 -2.29 8.90 -4.47
CA PHE A 325 -2.83 7.67 -4.98
C PHE A 325 -2.07 7.28 -6.25
N TYR A 326 -1.59 6.03 -6.30
CA TYR A 326 -0.89 5.52 -7.46
C TYR A 326 -1.61 4.33 -8.07
N ASP A 327 -1.74 4.33 -9.39
CA ASP A 327 -2.23 3.20 -10.18
C ASP A 327 -1.17 2.80 -11.22
N ARG A 328 -0.67 1.57 -11.09
CA ARG A 328 0.34 0.98 -11.96
C ARG A 328 -0.21 0.39 -13.27
N GLY A 329 -1.52 0.30 -13.39
CA GLY A 329 -2.21 -0.21 -14.58
C GLY A 329 -2.24 0.80 -15.73
N ARG A 330 -2.80 0.37 -16.86
CA ARG A 330 -3.04 1.25 -18.01
C ARG A 330 -4.32 2.03 -17.79
N GLN A 331 -4.24 3.35 -17.89
CA GLN A 331 -5.42 4.17 -18.14
C GLN A 331 -5.30 4.81 -19.52
N GLY A 332 -6.40 4.84 -20.27
CA GLY A 332 -6.45 5.52 -21.56
C GLY A 332 -6.03 6.98 -21.41
N PRO A 333 -5.64 7.67 -22.49
CA PRO A 333 -5.11 9.03 -22.41
C PRO A 333 -6.16 9.98 -21.83
N VAL A 334 -6.07 10.28 -20.53
CA VAL A 334 -6.78 11.39 -19.93
C VAL A 334 -5.98 12.65 -20.26
N ALA A 335 -6.58 13.55 -21.04
CA ALA A 335 -5.98 14.84 -21.44
C ALA A 335 -4.59 14.78 -22.13
N GLY A 336 -4.22 13.66 -22.74
CA GLY A 336 -2.98 13.53 -23.52
C GLY A 336 -1.74 13.08 -22.73
N LEU A 337 -1.89 12.69 -21.46
CA LEU A 337 -0.90 11.85 -20.79
C LEU A 337 -1.09 10.41 -21.25
N ILE A 338 -0.11 9.86 -21.95
CA ILE A 338 0.05 8.41 -22.07
C ILE A 338 1.09 8.05 -21.02
N VAL A 339 0.70 7.21 -20.07
CA VAL A 339 1.62 6.54 -19.19
C VAL A 339 1.87 5.16 -19.79
N ASP A 340 3.14 4.81 -20.01
CA ASP A 340 3.53 3.48 -20.48
C ASP A 340 3.15 2.45 -19.40
N GLU A 341 2.54 1.34 -19.79
CA GLU A 341 2.12 0.25 -18.90
C GLU A 341 3.28 -0.19 -17.98
N THR A 342 3.10 -0.13 -16.64
CA THR A 342 4.10 -0.68 -15.70
C THR A 342 3.81 -2.13 -15.29
N LEU A 343 2.62 -2.62 -15.62
CA LEU A 343 2.14 -3.99 -15.46
C LEU A 343 1.58 -4.49 -16.80
N ASP A 344 1.87 -5.74 -17.17
CA ASP A 344 1.32 -6.37 -18.37
C ASP A 344 -0.14 -6.86 -18.15
N GLN A 345 -0.44 -7.35 -16.95
CA GLN A 345 -1.78 -7.76 -16.52
C GLN A 345 -2.25 -6.86 -15.37
N PHE A 346 -3.35 -6.13 -15.57
CA PHE A 346 -3.87 -5.14 -14.62
C PHE A 346 -5.41 -5.13 -14.59
N ILE A 347 -5.95 -4.53 -13.54
CA ILE A 347 -7.39 -4.30 -13.33
C ILE A 347 -7.75 -2.94 -13.91
N THR A 348 -8.90 -2.88 -14.59
CA THR A 348 -9.56 -1.61 -14.91
C THR A 348 -10.62 -1.34 -13.85
N LEU A 349 -10.51 -0.22 -13.15
CA LEU A 349 -11.49 0.17 -12.13
C LEU A 349 -12.87 0.39 -12.76
N GLY A 350 -13.88 -0.22 -12.15
CA GLY A 350 -15.30 -0.01 -12.44
C GLY A 350 -15.92 1.07 -11.56
N ALA A 351 -17.18 1.39 -11.83
CA ALA A 351 -17.96 2.34 -11.03
C ALA A 351 -18.35 1.78 -9.66
N ASP A 352 -18.34 0.45 -9.50
CA ASP A 352 -18.72 -0.24 -8.27
C ASP A 352 -17.48 -0.59 -7.39
N ASP A 353 -16.27 -0.21 -7.80
CA ASP A 353 -15.06 -0.35 -6.98
C ASP A 353 -14.90 0.87 -6.07
N HIS A 354 -14.64 0.65 -4.78
CA HIS A 354 -14.70 1.73 -3.79
C HIS A 354 -13.46 1.78 -2.87
N LEU A 355 -12.95 2.99 -2.65
CA LEU A 355 -12.13 3.30 -1.49
C LEU A 355 -13.04 3.57 -0.30
N LYS A 356 -13.12 2.61 0.62
CA LYS A 356 -13.87 2.73 1.87
C LYS A 356 -13.01 3.44 2.89
N THR A 357 -13.51 4.52 3.48
CA THR A 357 -12.81 5.28 4.52
C THR A 357 -13.64 5.43 5.79
N LYS A 358 -12.97 5.52 6.93
CA LYS A 358 -13.57 5.88 8.23
C LYS A 358 -12.69 6.89 8.93
N PHE A 359 -13.29 7.90 9.55
CA PHE A 359 -12.58 8.91 10.30
C PHE A 359 -12.75 8.68 11.80
N VAL A 360 -11.65 8.38 12.49
CA VAL A 360 -11.64 8.11 13.92
C VAL A 360 -10.85 9.20 14.63
N ALA A 361 -11.51 9.89 15.55
CA ALA A 361 -10.86 10.89 16.40
C ALA A 361 -10.57 10.32 17.79
N SER A 362 -9.38 10.60 18.33
CA SER A 362 -8.99 10.14 19.68
C SER A 362 -9.82 10.79 20.80
N SER A 363 -10.49 11.90 20.51
CA SER A 363 -11.50 12.54 21.35
C SER A 363 -12.41 13.41 20.48
N ALA A 364 -13.62 13.75 20.97
CA ALA A 364 -14.60 14.51 20.21
C ALA A 364 -14.04 15.86 19.72
N PRO A 365 -13.88 16.06 18.39
CA PRO A 365 -13.30 17.29 17.83
C PRO A 365 -14.16 18.54 18.00
N GLY A 366 -15.48 18.37 18.09
CA GLY A 366 -16.48 19.45 18.06
C GLY A 366 -17.67 19.00 17.21
N SER A 367 -18.84 19.62 17.39
CA SER A 367 -20.06 19.24 16.63
C SER A 367 -20.02 19.69 15.18
N GLU A 368 -19.36 20.81 14.88
CA GLU A 368 -19.16 21.32 13.51
C GLU A 368 -17.84 20.90 12.87
N VAL A 369 -17.02 20.09 13.55
CA VAL A 369 -15.74 19.64 12.99
C VAL A 369 -15.97 18.38 12.16
N GLU A 370 -15.62 18.44 10.88
CA GLU A 370 -15.86 17.38 9.90
C GLU A 370 -14.70 17.23 8.92
N MET A 371 -14.74 16.17 8.12
CA MET A 371 -13.80 15.89 7.04
C MET A 371 -14.44 16.14 5.68
N ALA A 372 -13.71 16.76 4.76
CA ALA A 372 -14.03 16.77 3.34
C ALA A 372 -12.87 16.21 2.53
N LEU A 373 -13.18 15.65 1.36
CA LEU A 373 -12.20 15.15 0.41
C LEU A 373 -12.18 16.08 -0.79
N TYR A 374 -10.99 16.43 -1.27
CA TYR A 374 -10.81 17.25 -2.46
C TYR A 374 -9.73 16.63 -3.35
N ASN A 375 -9.89 16.79 -4.66
CA ASN A 375 -8.97 16.28 -5.68
C ASN A 375 -8.30 17.42 -6.48
N ASP A 376 -8.44 18.66 -5.98
CA ASP A 376 -7.70 19.82 -6.50
C ASP A 376 -7.44 20.83 -5.37
N GLN A 377 -6.23 21.37 -5.36
CA GLN A 377 -5.82 22.49 -4.55
C GLN A 377 -5.03 23.50 -5.39
N VAL A 378 -5.52 24.73 -5.43
CA VAL A 378 -4.84 25.83 -6.13
C VAL A 378 -3.52 26.14 -5.43
N THR A 379 -2.39 25.78 -6.06
CA THR A 379 -1.03 25.88 -5.46
C THR A 379 -0.68 27.30 -4.98
N ALA A 380 -1.23 28.34 -5.62
CA ALA A 380 -0.90 29.73 -5.31
C ALA A 380 -1.47 30.23 -3.97
N ASN A 381 -2.59 29.67 -3.52
CA ASN A 381 -3.33 30.16 -2.35
C ASN A 381 -3.92 29.03 -1.46
N GLY A 382 -3.69 27.76 -1.82
CA GLY A 382 -4.20 26.60 -1.10
C GLY A 382 -5.71 26.38 -1.24
N THR A 383 -6.44 27.15 -2.07
CA THR A 383 -7.90 27.03 -2.18
C THR A 383 -8.30 25.67 -2.74
N HIS A 384 -9.23 25.00 -2.07
CA HIS A 384 -9.87 23.78 -2.56
C HIS A 384 -11.10 24.17 -3.39
N VAL A 385 -11.30 23.52 -4.54
CA VAL A 385 -12.28 23.99 -5.55
C VAL A 385 -13.49 23.06 -5.63
N THR A 386 -13.26 21.78 -5.86
CA THR A 386 -14.30 20.76 -6.03
C THR A 386 -14.12 19.72 -4.94
N GLN A 387 -15.12 19.62 -4.06
CA GLN A 387 -15.18 18.52 -3.09
C GLN A 387 -15.56 17.24 -3.84
N GLU A 388 -14.87 16.15 -3.55
CA GLU A 388 -15.16 14.86 -4.15
C GLU A 388 -16.47 14.31 -3.64
N GLU A 389 -17.16 13.59 -4.53
CA GLU A 389 -18.39 12.89 -4.18
C GLU A 389 -18.05 11.63 -3.37
N VAL A 390 -18.95 11.31 -2.44
CA VAL A 390 -18.88 10.16 -1.55
C VAL A 390 -20.29 9.60 -1.49
N GLU A 391 -20.49 8.32 -1.82
CA GLU A 391 -21.82 7.69 -1.83
C GLU A 391 -22.81 8.48 -2.74
N ASP A 392 -22.44 8.70 -4.01
CA ASP A 392 -23.19 9.45 -5.03
C ASP A 392 -23.46 10.95 -4.73
N SER A 393 -22.86 11.54 -3.68
CA SER A 393 -23.09 12.96 -3.35
C SER A 393 -21.99 13.62 -2.54
N VAL A 394 -21.96 14.95 -2.53
CA VAL A 394 -21.03 15.71 -1.68
C VAL A 394 -21.45 15.57 -0.21
N THR A 395 -20.74 14.71 0.52
CA THR A 395 -21.00 14.39 1.93
C THR A 395 -19.81 14.78 2.81
N TRP A 396 -20.10 15.30 4.00
CA TRP A 396 -19.09 15.61 5.01
C TRP A 396 -18.88 14.41 5.95
N GLY A 397 -17.62 14.09 6.20
CA GLY A 397 -17.19 13.01 7.07
C GLY A 397 -17.31 13.36 8.54
N GLU A 398 -18.12 12.59 9.26
CA GLU A 398 -18.26 12.66 10.71
C GLU A 398 -17.21 11.80 11.41
N PHE A 399 -16.82 12.20 12.62
CA PHE A 399 -15.81 11.49 13.40
C PHE A 399 -16.43 10.52 14.42
N GLY A 400 -16.08 9.25 14.32
CA GLY A 400 -16.29 8.29 15.39
C GLY A 400 -15.18 8.39 16.45
N LEU A 401 -15.48 8.03 17.71
CA LEU A 401 -14.45 7.91 18.77
C LEU A 401 -13.77 6.52 18.79
N SER A 402 -14.21 5.63 17.91
CA SER A 402 -13.62 4.32 17.66
C SER A 402 -13.99 3.89 16.25
N GLU A 403 -13.21 2.99 15.64
CA GLU A 403 -13.47 2.47 14.30
C GLU A 403 -14.85 1.80 14.15
N LEU A 404 -15.36 1.18 15.22
CA LEU A 404 -16.69 0.57 15.25
C LEU A 404 -17.82 1.60 15.24
N ALA A 405 -17.59 2.78 15.82
CA ALA A 405 -18.56 3.85 15.91
C ALA A 405 -18.46 4.87 14.76
N ALA A 406 -17.37 4.82 13.98
CA ALA A 406 -17.18 5.68 12.81
C ALA A 406 -18.01 5.19 11.63
N THR A 407 -18.61 6.15 10.92
CA THR A 407 -19.31 5.91 9.66
C THR A 407 -18.31 5.50 8.58
N THR A 408 -18.67 4.50 7.78
CA THR A 408 -17.94 4.16 6.55
C THR A 408 -18.42 5.08 5.43
N TYR A 409 -17.46 5.61 4.68
CA TYR A 409 -17.66 6.45 3.51
C TYR A 409 -17.07 5.75 2.29
N GLU A 410 -17.87 5.48 1.27
CA GLU A 410 -17.43 4.86 0.02
C GLU A 410 -17.20 5.94 -1.05
N THR A 411 -15.94 6.12 -1.43
CA THR A 411 -15.54 6.98 -2.56
C THR A 411 -15.22 6.09 -3.75
N GLU A 412 -15.70 6.44 -4.93
CA GLU A 412 -15.44 5.69 -6.16
C GLU A 412 -13.92 5.59 -6.38
N ALA A 413 -13.41 4.37 -6.53
CA ALA A 413 -11.98 4.13 -6.66
C ALA A 413 -11.42 4.82 -7.91
N ILE A 414 -12.22 4.86 -8.99
CA ILE A 414 -11.84 5.53 -10.23
C ILE A 414 -11.53 7.02 -10.00
N ASP A 415 -12.26 7.72 -9.12
CA ASP A 415 -12.08 9.15 -8.90
C ASP A 415 -10.79 9.47 -8.12
N VAL A 416 -10.43 8.62 -7.16
CA VAL A 416 -9.23 8.82 -6.33
C VAL A 416 -7.95 8.37 -7.03
N PHE A 417 -8.01 7.40 -7.96
CA PHE A 417 -6.85 6.89 -8.68
C PHE A 417 -6.66 7.49 -10.09
N THR A 418 -7.65 8.23 -10.61
CA THR A 418 -7.53 8.92 -11.90
C THR A 418 -6.89 10.31 -11.70
N PRO A 419 -5.79 10.63 -12.41
CA PRO A 419 -5.16 11.95 -12.31
C PRO A 419 -6.13 13.08 -12.70
N VAL A 420 -6.27 14.08 -11.83
CA VAL A 420 -7.02 15.29 -12.15
C VAL A 420 -6.19 16.28 -12.96
N VAL A 421 -6.82 16.90 -13.96
CA VAL A 421 -6.29 18.09 -14.64
C VAL A 421 -7.15 19.27 -14.25
N GLY A 422 -6.73 20.00 -13.21
CA GLY A 422 -7.40 21.21 -12.77
C GLY A 422 -7.54 22.24 -13.90
N VAL A 423 -8.54 23.13 -13.82
CA VAL A 423 -8.79 24.14 -14.85
C VAL A 423 -7.59 25.09 -15.00
N GLY A 424 -6.78 24.87 -16.03
CA GLY A 424 -5.59 25.66 -16.33
C GLY A 424 -4.29 25.16 -15.69
N ALA A 425 -4.30 23.98 -15.05
CA ALA A 425 -3.10 23.30 -14.55
C ALA A 425 -2.60 22.23 -15.53
N ALA A 426 -1.31 21.90 -15.47
CA ALA A 426 -0.80 20.69 -16.09
C ALA A 426 -1.25 19.48 -15.25
N ALA A 427 -1.39 18.31 -15.88
CA ALA A 427 -1.58 17.07 -15.13
C ALA A 427 -0.49 16.91 -14.08
N GLU A 428 -0.86 16.37 -12.93
CA GLU A 428 0.06 16.13 -11.83
C GLU A 428 1.20 15.24 -12.28
N THR A 429 2.42 15.58 -11.86
CA THR A 429 3.61 14.80 -12.22
C THR A 429 3.93 13.84 -11.10
N ASN A 430 3.96 12.55 -11.42
CA ASN A 430 4.37 11.50 -10.50
C ASN A 430 5.77 11.82 -9.90
N PRO A 431 5.89 12.01 -8.57
CA PRO A 431 7.15 12.36 -7.92
C PRO A 431 8.03 11.14 -7.58
N ALA A 432 7.58 9.92 -7.86
CA ALA A 432 8.27 8.68 -7.52
C ALA A 432 9.66 8.63 -8.16
N ALA A 433 10.65 8.19 -7.37
CA ALA A 433 12.03 8.08 -7.83
C ALA A 433 12.19 6.97 -8.86
N VAL A 434 13.11 7.19 -9.80
CA VAL A 434 13.55 6.19 -10.78
C VAL A 434 14.04 4.93 -10.07
N GLY A 435 13.58 3.76 -10.54
CA GLY A 435 13.88 2.43 -10.00
C GLY A 435 12.97 2.00 -8.86
N THR A 436 11.91 2.74 -8.55
CA THR A 436 10.88 2.32 -7.58
C THR A 436 9.70 1.66 -8.30
N ALA A 437 8.89 0.87 -7.58
CA ALA A 437 7.70 0.25 -8.14
C ALA A 437 6.64 1.27 -8.61
N LEU A 438 6.73 2.52 -8.15
CA LEU A 438 5.82 3.60 -8.48
C LEU A 438 6.33 4.49 -9.63
N GLU A 439 7.54 4.23 -10.15
CA GLU A 439 8.07 4.95 -11.30
C GLU A 439 7.13 4.80 -12.48
N GLY A 440 6.65 5.93 -13.01
CA GLY A 440 5.77 5.93 -14.16
C GLY A 440 4.39 5.36 -13.88
N ALA A 441 3.94 5.23 -12.62
CA ALA A 441 2.53 4.98 -12.33
C ALA A 441 1.67 6.22 -12.60
N ASN A 442 0.38 6.03 -12.84
CA ASN A 442 -0.60 7.12 -12.75
C ASN A 442 -0.59 7.67 -11.33
N TYR A 443 -0.71 8.98 -11.21
CA TYR A 443 -0.55 9.69 -9.95
C TYR A 443 -1.68 10.69 -9.78
N ASN A 444 -2.33 10.65 -8.63
CA ASN A 444 -3.35 11.59 -8.25
C ASN A 444 -3.12 12.08 -6.81
N GLU A 445 -3.19 13.39 -6.58
CA GLU A 445 -3.13 14.02 -5.28
C GLU A 445 -4.53 14.23 -4.71
N MET A 446 -4.69 13.88 -3.44
CA MET A 446 -5.94 14.07 -2.72
C MET A 446 -5.69 14.84 -1.43
N TRP A 447 -6.68 15.63 -1.00
CA TRP A 447 -6.64 16.39 0.24
C TRP A 447 -7.80 15.97 1.13
N TYR A 448 -7.47 15.39 2.28
CA TYR A 448 -8.40 15.16 3.39
C TYR A 448 -8.36 16.40 4.26
N VAL A 449 -9.43 17.19 4.22
CA VAL A 449 -9.50 18.50 4.86
C VAL A 449 -10.42 18.44 6.06
N LEU A 450 -9.83 18.57 7.24
CA LEU A 450 -10.59 18.82 8.46
C LEU A 450 -11.04 20.29 8.45
N THR A 451 -12.34 20.53 8.61
CA THR A 451 -12.90 21.88 8.71
C THR A 451 -13.80 22.02 9.92
N ASN A 452 -13.94 23.26 10.39
CA ASN A 452 -14.98 23.66 11.33
C ASN A 452 -16.03 24.58 10.69
N GLU A 453 -16.15 24.56 9.36
CA GLU A 453 -17.14 25.36 8.66
C GLU A 453 -17.70 24.65 7.42
N ARG A 454 -18.97 24.21 7.49
CA ARG A 454 -19.70 23.66 6.32
C ARG A 454 -20.07 24.72 5.28
N SER A 455 -20.07 26.01 5.63
CA SER A 455 -20.49 27.10 4.77
C SER A 455 -19.81 28.40 5.15
N ALA A 456 -19.14 29.02 4.17
CA ALA A 456 -18.44 30.31 4.27
C ALA A 456 -19.10 31.29 5.27
N ASN A 457 -18.46 31.51 6.44
CA ASN A 457 -18.69 32.51 7.49
C ASN A 457 -19.67 32.17 8.65
N THR A 458 -19.73 30.93 9.13
CA THR A 458 -20.46 30.62 10.38
C THR A 458 -19.62 30.00 11.48
N GLY A 459 -18.28 29.93 11.33
CA GLY A 459 -17.35 29.35 12.32
C GLY A 459 -17.41 30.00 13.71
N ASP A 460 -18.54 29.81 14.40
CA ASP A 460 -18.88 30.32 15.71
C ASP A 460 -18.82 29.16 16.73
N GLU A 461 -18.80 27.90 16.28
CA GLU A 461 -18.65 26.76 17.17
C GLU A 461 -17.21 26.56 17.64
N ILE A 462 -17.13 26.24 18.93
CA ILE A 462 -15.89 26.07 19.67
C ILE A 462 -15.35 24.66 19.38
N MET A 463 -14.23 24.58 18.68
CA MET A 463 -13.50 23.33 18.47
C MET A 463 -12.85 22.82 19.75
N ASN A 464 -12.72 21.51 19.89
CA ASN A 464 -11.88 20.88 20.90
C ASN A 464 -10.42 20.85 20.42
N PHE A 465 -9.50 20.38 21.26
CA PHE A 465 -8.07 20.30 20.94
C PHE A 465 -7.41 19.10 21.63
N ASN A 466 -6.14 18.86 21.31
CA ASN A 466 -5.35 17.70 21.74
C ASN A 466 -5.98 16.37 21.31
N TYR A 467 -6.40 16.30 20.05
CA TYR A 467 -6.89 15.08 19.43
C TYR A 467 -6.11 14.75 18.17
N VAL A 468 -6.12 13.47 17.84
CA VAL A 468 -5.59 12.91 16.60
C VAL A 468 -6.76 12.40 15.78
N VAL A 469 -6.66 12.52 14.45
CA VAL A 469 -7.55 11.85 13.51
C VAL A 469 -6.77 10.77 12.77
N ASP A 470 -7.26 9.55 12.88
CA ASP A 470 -6.80 8.40 12.11
C ASP A 470 -7.85 8.09 11.03
N THR A 471 -7.39 8.02 9.79
CA THR A 471 -8.20 7.61 8.64
C THR A 471 -7.93 6.13 8.38
N HIS A 472 -8.92 5.30 8.67
CA HIS A 472 -8.92 3.89 8.30
C HIS A 472 -9.42 3.77 6.88
N TYR A 473 -8.80 2.91 6.07
CA TYR A 473 -9.20 2.73 4.69
C TYR A 473 -8.99 1.30 4.20
N THR A 474 -9.80 0.94 3.20
CA THR A 474 -9.76 -0.33 2.47
C THR A 474 -10.13 -0.04 1.02
N LEU A 475 -9.39 -0.55 0.04
CA LEU A 475 -9.82 -0.59 -1.35
C LEU A 475 -10.55 -1.91 -1.59
N ASP A 476 -11.82 -1.82 -1.95
CA ASP A 476 -12.76 -2.94 -2.10
C ASP A 476 -13.20 -3.01 -3.57
N PHE A 477 -13.08 -4.17 -4.19
CA PHE A 477 -13.50 -4.39 -5.57
C PHE A 477 -14.87 -5.07 -5.60
N ASP A 478 -15.75 -4.68 -6.53
CA ASP A 478 -17.07 -5.33 -6.65
C ASP A 478 -16.96 -6.78 -7.17
N ASP A 479 -15.94 -7.07 -7.98
CA ASP A 479 -15.69 -8.43 -8.45
C ASP A 479 -15.09 -9.29 -7.33
N PRO A 480 -15.82 -10.28 -6.80
CA PRO A 480 -15.37 -11.13 -5.69
C PRO A 480 -14.17 -12.02 -6.05
N ASN A 481 -13.78 -12.09 -7.33
CA ASN A 481 -12.61 -12.81 -7.80
C ASN A 481 -11.32 -12.00 -7.67
N LEU A 482 -11.42 -10.69 -7.43
CA LEU A 482 -10.29 -9.81 -7.18
C LEU A 482 -9.93 -9.80 -5.69
N LEU A 483 -8.67 -9.59 -5.37
CA LEU A 483 -8.21 -9.46 -3.99
C LEU A 483 -8.27 -8.02 -3.54
N ASP A 484 -9.26 -7.74 -2.69
CA ASP A 484 -9.37 -6.48 -1.96
C ASP A 484 -8.07 -6.17 -1.21
N HIS A 485 -7.87 -4.88 -0.96
CA HIS A 485 -6.80 -4.45 -0.08
C HIS A 485 -7.15 -4.79 1.37
N CYS A 486 -6.13 -5.07 2.17
CA CYS A 486 -6.33 -5.22 3.61
C CYS A 486 -6.73 -3.87 4.20
N ALA A 487 -7.54 -3.88 5.26
CA ALA A 487 -7.78 -2.68 6.06
C ALA A 487 -6.45 -2.10 6.57
N GLN A 488 -6.26 -0.80 6.39
CA GLN A 488 -5.08 -0.05 6.80
C GLN A 488 -5.50 1.22 7.55
N GLU A 489 -4.53 1.88 8.20
CA GLU A 489 -4.74 3.15 8.89
C GLU A 489 -3.64 4.16 8.56
N LYS A 490 -4.00 5.44 8.55
CA LYS A 490 -3.07 6.57 8.48
C LYS A 490 -3.47 7.63 9.50
N LYS A 491 -2.50 8.09 10.28
CA LYS A 491 -2.66 9.29 11.09
C LYS A 491 -2.67 10.51 10.17
N THR A 492 -3.83 11.11 9.94
CA THR A 492 -3.99 12.21 8.99
C THR A 492 -3.85 13.57 9.65
N HIS A 493 -4.38 13.74 10.87
CA HIS A 493 -4.35 15.04 11.57
C HIS A 493 -3.88 14.91 13.01
N GLU A 494 -3.17 15.94 13.49
CA GLU A 494 -2.87 16.15 14.91
C GLU A 494 -3.19 17.60 15.28
N ILE A 495 -4.22 17.76 16.12
CA ILE A 495 -4.79 19.07 16.44
C ILE A 495 -4.49 19.40 17.89
N GLY A 496 -3.64 20.40 18.10
CA GLY A 496 -3.28 20.95 19.40
C GLY A 496 -3.94 22.31 19.67
N VAL A 497 -3.33 23.10 20.55
CA VAL A 497 -3.75 24.45 20.92
C VAL A 497 -2.54 25.37 21.10
N ASN A 498 -2.63 26.64 20.71
CA ASN A 498 -1.57 27.64 20.96
C ASN A 498 -1.65 28.20 22.39
N GLY A 499 -1.39 27.36 23.37
CA GLY A 499 -1.36 27.78 24.76
C GLY A 499 -1.03 26.65 25.74
N ALA A 500 -0.89 27.02 27.00
CA ALA A 500 -0.77 26.09 28.11
C ALA A 500 -2.15 25.58 28.53
N VAL A 501 -2.23 24.29 28.87
CA VAL A 501 -3.47 23.66 29.34
C VAL A 501 -3.26 23.16 30.76
N LEU A 502 -4.03 23.69 31.70
CA LEU A 502 -3.97 23.34 33.12
C LEU A 502 -5.28 22.65 33.54
N LYS A 503 -5.23 21.36 33.85
CA LYS A 503 -6.40 20.59 34.30
C LYS A 503 -6.44 20.53 35.83
N VAL A 504 -7.58 20.93 36.38
CA VAL A 504 -7.87 20.97 37.82
C VAL A 504 -9.05 20.05 38.11
N PRO A 505 -8.79 18.75 38.37
CA PRO A 505 -9.84 17.81 38.72
C PRO A 505 -10.32 18.03 40.17
N TYR A 506 -11.54 17.59 40.48
CA TYR A 506 -12.09 17.58 41.84
C TYR A 506 -12.14 18.94 42.52
N THR A 507 -12.38 20.02 41.78
CA THR A 507 -12.52 21.36 42.39
C THR A 507 -13.90 21.55 42.97
N THR A 508 -13.96 22.21 44.14
CA THR A 508 -15.22 22.54 44.79
C THR A 508 -15.43 24.05 44.82
N THR A 509 -16.65 24.51 44.61
CA THR A 509 -17.03 25.93 44.61
C THR A 509 -17.26 26.45 46.03
N ALA A 510 -16.50 25.94 47.00
CA ALA A 510 -16.54 26.41 48.37
C ALA A 510 -15.79 27.74 48.50
N SER A 511 -16.33 28.65 49.32
CA SER A 511 -15.76 29.98 49.55
C SER A 511 -14.28 29.93 49.97
N GLY A 512 -13.42 30.51 49.15
CA GLY A 512 -11.97 30.62 49.37
C GLY A 512 -11.15 29.51 48.73
N ASN A 513 -11.76 28.61 47.94
CA ASN A 513 -11.02 27.76 47.00
C ASN A 513 -10.61 28.58 45.79
N PHE A 514 -9.41 28.35 45.28
CA PHE A 514 -8.90 29.09 44.13
C PHE A 514 -7.86 28.31 43.34
N VAL A 515 -7.66 28.74 42.11
CA VAL A 515 -6.52 28.35 41.27
C VAL A 515 -5.65 29.58 41.06
N ARG A 516 -4.36 29.46 41.37
CA ARG A 516 -3.37 30.47 41.01
C ARG A 516 -2.73 30.05 39.70
N ILE A 517 -2.73 30.94 38.72
CA ILE A 517 -2.02 30.78 37.46
C ILE A 517 -0.90 31.81 37.43
N THR A 518 0.32 31.35 37.17
CA THR A 518 1.52 32.17 36.99
C THR A 518 1.91 32.13 35.53
N ASN A 519 2.13 33.30 34.95
CA ASN A 519 2.66 33.49 33.62
C ASN A 519 4.07 34.05 33.73
N GLU A 520 5.06 33.24 33.38
CA GLU A 520 6.48 33.62 33.34
C GLU A 520 6.89 34.16 31.97
N HIS A 521 5.97 34.17 30.99
CA HIS A 521 6.19 34.78 29.69
C HIS A 521 6.34 36.30 29.79
N ASP A 522 7.01 36.89 28.81
CA ASP A 522 7.28 38.33 28.73
C ASP A 522 6.06 39.14 28.23
N GLU A 523 4.98 38.46 27.84
CA GLU A 523 3.73 39.06 27.37
C GLU A 523 2.56 38.62 28.23
N SER A 524 1.51 39.45 28.29
CA SER A 524 0.26 39.08 28.98
C SER A 524 -0.44 37.94 28.26
N ALA A 525 -0.99 37.00 29.02
CA ALA A 525 -1.72 35.85 28.49
C ALA A 525 -3.21 35.95 28.84
N GLU A 526 -4.07 35.67 27.87
CA GLU A 526 -5.50 35.47 28.09
C GLU A 526 -5.76 34.12 28.73
N VAL A 527 -6.82 34.05 29.53
CA VAL A 527 -7.25 32.83 30.21
C VAL A 527 -8.70 32.55 29.85
N THR A 528 -8.92 31.38 29.27
CA THR A 528 -10.23 30.78 29.10
C THR A 528 -10.33 29.50 29.92
N PHE A 529 -11.54 29.02 30.16
CA PHE A 529 -11.73 27.73 30.82
C PHE A 529 -12.90 26.92 30.28
N ASP A 530 -12.77 25.61 30.43
CA ASP A 530 -13.83 24.64 30.27
C ASP A 530 -14.22 24.12 31.66
N MET A 531 -15.52 23.94 31.91
CA MET A 531 -16.02 23.38 33.16
C MET A 531 -17.08 22.31 32.87
N PHE A 532 -16.99 21.18 33.56
CA PHE A 532 -18.00 20.12 33.51
C PHE A 532 -18.21 19.41 34.86
N GLY A 533 -19.40 18.82 35.04
CA GLY A 533 -19.76 18.01 36.20
C GLY A 533 -19.08 16.64 36.24
N GLU A 534 -19.06 15.96 37.39
CA GLU A 534 -18.22 14.76 37.61
C GLU A 534 -18.95 13.41 37.64
N SER A 535 -20.27 13.34 37.37
CA SER A 535 -21.03 12.09 37.62
C SER A 535 -21.87 11.53 36.47
N LEU A 536 -22.39 12.36 35.57
CA LEU A 536 -23.01 11.98 34.31
C LEU A 536 -22.16 12.50 33.15
N ASP A 537 -22.51 12.09 31.93
CA ASP A 537 -21.95 12.71 30.72
C ASP A 537 -22.21 14.22 30.76
N GLY A 538 -21.15 15.01 30.88
CA GLY A 538 -21.22 16.47 30.98
C GLY A 538 -21.86 17.13 29.76
N THR A 539 -22.00 16.43 28.63
CA THR A 539 -22.68 16.96 27.44
C THR A 539 -24.22 16.94 27.56
N VAL A 540 -24.76 16.18 28.51
CA VAL A 540 -26.20 16.11 28.78
C VAL A 540 -26.64 17.33 29.62
N GLU A 541 -27.84 17.86 29.35
CA GLU A 541 -28.47 18.93 30.17
C GLU A 541 -27.61 20.19 30.39
N LYS A 542 -26.72 20.56 29.46
CA LYS A 542 -25.83 21.74 29.59
C LYS A 542 -24.96 21.70 30.87
N ARG A 543 -24.45 20.51 31.20
CA ARG A 543 -23.52 20.25 32.31
C ARG A 543 -22.04 20.39 31.89
N LYS A 544 -21.80 21.11 30.79
CA LYS A 544 -20.49 21.48 30.27
C LYS A 544 -20.58 22.88 29.66
N VAL A 545 -19.58 23.69 29.91
CA VAL A 545 -19.28 24.92 29.16
C VAL A 545 -17.84 24.88 28.68
N THR A 546 -17.59 25.53 27.56
CA THR A 546 -16.28 25.52 26.88
C THR A 546 -15.86 26.93 26.50
N ALA A 547 -14.56 27.18 26.53
CA ALA A 547 -13.91 28.43 26.14
C ALA A 547 -14.50 29.69 26.79
N VAL A 548 -14.91 29.60 28.07
CA VAL A 548 -15.43 30.76 28.81
C VAL A 548 -14.28 31.69 29.17
N ALA A 549 -14.35 32.95 28.73
CA ALA A 549 -13.32 33.95 29.00
C ALA A 549 -13.31 34.37 30.48
N LEU A 550 -12.12 34.42 31.09
CA LEU A 550 -11.93 34.74 32.50
C LEU A 550 -11.09 36.01 32.74
N GLY A 551 -10.28 36.41 31.76
CA GLY A 551 -9.45 37.62 31.80
C GLY A 551 -8.02 37.34 31.37
N THR A 552 -7.07 38.10 31.93
CA THR A 552 -5.65 38.02 31.54
C THR A 552 -4.72 37.89 32.75
N VAL A 553 -3.63 37.13 32.61
CA VAL A 553 -2.48 37.15 33.51
C VAL A 553 -1.40 38.05 32.90
N PRO A 554 -1.00 39.16 33.57
CA PRO A 554 0.07 40.01 33.07
C PRO A 554 1.39 39.25 32.88
N ALA A 555 2.27 39.80 32.04
CA ALA A 555 3.63 39.29 31.88
C ALA A 555 4.35 39.17 33.24
N GLN A 556 5.11 38.09 33.42
CA GLN A 556 5.91 37.81 34.62
C GLN A 556 5.11 37.99 35.94
N SER A 557 3.86 37.51 35.97
CA SER A 557 2.92 37.73 37.07
C SER A 557 2.09 36.50 37.41
N SER A 558 1.34 36.57 38.52
CA SER A 558 0.39 35.54 38.93
C SER A 558 -0.97 36.14 39.27
N VAL A 559 -2.04 35.47 38.85
CA VAL A 559 -3.42 35.84 39.19
C VAL A 559 -4.08 34.68 39.94
N VAL A 560 -4.95 35.02 40.88
CA VAL A 560 -5.77 34.07 41.64
C VAL A 560 -7.20 34.12 41.11
N TYR A 561 -7.70 32.98 40.66
CA TYR A 561 -9.07 32.79 40.22
C TYR A 561 -9.84 32.02 41.30
N PHE A 562 -10.73 32.71 42.02
CA PHE A 562 -11.56 32.06 43.02
C PHE A 562 -12.63 31.21 42.34
N MET A 563 -12.87 30.01 42.87
CA MET A 563 -13.79 29.06 42.22
C MET A 563 -15.24 29.54 42.17
N ASN A 564 -15.64 30.43 43.08
CA ASN A 564 -16.97 31.06 43.04
C ASN A 564 -17.13 31.95 41.80
N ASP A 565 -16.11 32.73 41.48
CA ASP A 565 -16.13 33.65 40.33
C ASP A 565 -16.07 32.85 39.01
N VAL A 566 -15.30 31.75 38.99
CA VAL A 566 -15.26 30.82 37.85
C VAL A 566 -16.62 30.15 37.64
N LEU A 567 -17.31 29.73 38.71
CA LEU A 567 -18.65 29.17 38.62
C LEU A 567 -19.66 30.22 38.12
N GLU A 568 -19.62 31.45 38.66
CA GLU A 568 -20.52 32.53 38.22
C GLU A 568 -20.34 32.82 36.72
N ALA A 569 -19.09 32.84 36.23
CA ALA A 569 -18.80 32.96 34.80
C ALA A 569 -19.33 31.77 33.98
N ALA A 570 -19.22 30.55 34.51
CA ALA A 570 -19.77 29.35 33.87
C ALA A 570 -21.29 29.38 33.79
N GLU A 571 -21.98 29.73 34.88
CA GLU A 571 -23.43 29.86 34.96
C GLU A 571 -23.95 30.93 34.00
N ALA A 572 -23.23 32.06 33.90
CA ALA A 572 -23.52 33.10 32.91
C ALA A 572 -23.37 32.61 31.46
N ALA A 573 -22.45 31.67 31.21
CA ALA A 573 -22.29 30.98 29.94
C ALA A 573 -23.28 29.81 29.73
N GLY A 574 -24.20 29.58 30.68
CA GLY A 574 -25.29 28.60 30.56
C GLY A 574 -25.02 27.25 31.24
N TYR A 575 -23.96 27.13 32.04
CA TYR A 575 -23.69 25.95 32.86
C TYR A 575 -24.78 25.79 33.94
N LEU A 576 -25.40 24.61 34.04
CA LEU A 576 -26.48 24.35 35.02
C LEU A 576 -26.01 23.81 36.38
N GLY A 577 -24.70 23.77 36.63
CA GLY A 577 -24.15 23.31 37.91
C GLY A 577 -23.75 21.83 37.92
N ALA A 578 -23.14 21.37 39.02
CA ALA A 578 -22.77 19.97 39.20
C ALA A 578 -24.02 19.09 39.33
N ASP A 579 -23.93 17.88 38.81
CA ASP A 579 -25.00 16.89 38.74
C ASP A 579 -25.13 16.02 39.99
N GLY A 580 -24.15 16.07 40.90
CA GLY A 580 -24.23 15.46 42.22
C GLY A 580 -24.44 13.94 42.23
N GLY A 581 -24.25 13.27 41.08
CA GLY A 581 -24.62 11.87 40.79
C GLY A 581 -23.75 10.81 41.47
N TYR A 582 -23.19 11.14 42.62
CA TYR A 582 -22.72 10.16 43.59
C TYR A 582 -23.91 9.74 44.46
N ALA A 583 -24.11 8.43 44.63
CA ALA A 583 -25.14 7.93 45.52
C ALA A 583 -24.84 8.32 46.98
N GLU A 584 -25.87 8.30 47.82
CA GLU A 584 -25.73 8.60 49.25
C GLU A 584 -24.69 7.67 49.90
N GLY A 585 -23.59 8.25 50.36
CA GLY A 585 -22.50 7.53 51.01
C GLY A 585 -21.27 7.22 50.13
N ASP A 586 -21.35 7.36 48.81
CA ASP A 586 -20.25 7.05 47.87
C ASP A 586 -18.98 7.87 48.14
N LEU A 587 -19.17 9.11 48.61
CA LEU A 587 -18.07 10.02 48.94
C LEU A 587 -17.72 10.01 50.44
N GLY A 588 -18.31 9.12 51.24
CA GLY A 588 -18.10 9.06 52.68
C GLY A 588 -18.32 10.41 53.37
N SER A 589 -17.37 10.86 54.19
CA SER A 589 -17.44 12.16 54.89
C SER A 589 -17.44 13.38 53.94
N ASN A 590 -17.13 13.19 52.65
CA ASN A 590 -17.14 14.25 51.65
C ASN A 590 -18.47 14.38 50.89
N PHE A 591 -19.54 13.70 51.30
CA PHE A 591 -20.85 13.76 50.62
C PHE A 591 -21.38 15.19 50.39
N LYS A 592 -21.06 16.14 51.28
CA LYS A 592 -21.40 17.57 51.13
C LYS A 592 -20.78 18.27 49.92
N SER A 593 -19.83 17.63 49.25
CA SER A 593 -19.17 18.15 48.05
C SER A 593 -19.78 17.63 46.75
N ALA A 594 -20.69 16.66 46.77
CA ALA A 594 -21.27 16.06 45.55
C ALA A 594 -21.89 17.13 44.64
N ASP A 595 -22.72 18.03 45.20
CA ASP A 595 -23.46 19.05 44.44
C ASP A 595 -22.62 20.26 44.01
N ASN A 596 -21.33 20.30 44.37
CA ASN A 596 -20.44 21.44 44.13
C ASN A 596 -19.10 21.02 43.53
N ARG A 597 -19.00 19.81 42.98
CA ARG A 597 -17.78 19.25 42.39
C ARG A 597 -17.75 19.44 40.90
N HIS A 598 -16.61 19.91 40.40
CA HIS A 598 -16.38 20.20 39.00
C HIS A 598 -14.97 19.77 38.61
N THR A 599 -14.81 19.44 37.33
CA THR A 599 -13.49 19.48 36.69
C THR A 599 -13.40 20.73 35.85
N VAL A 600 -12.29 21.46 35.99
CA VAL A 600 -12.03 22.69 35.25
C VAL A 600 -10.71 22.56 34.50
N THR A 601 -10.72 22.94 33.23
CA THR A 601 -9.52 23.01 32.40
C THR A 601 -9.31 24.47 32.00
N PHE A 602 -8.18 25.05 32.39
CA PHE A 602 -7.80 26.40 31.98
C PHE A 602 -6.91 26.31 30.74
N THR A 603 -7.18 27.16 29.75
CA THR A 603 -6.31 27.38 28.60
C THR A 603 -5.74 28.79 28.71
N VAL A 604 -4.42 28.89 28.68
CA VAL A 604 -3.66 30.14 28.89
C VAL A 604 -2.85 30.43 27.62
N THR A 605 -3.03 31.60 27.00
CA THR A 605 -2.39 31.96 25.71
C THR A 605 -0.92 32.37 25.89
N ALA A 606 -0.14 31.53 26.55
CA ALA A 606 1.31 31.64 26.69
C ALA A 606 1.95 30.27 26.41
N PRO A 607 3.24 30.23 26.04
CA PRO A 607 3.95 28.98 25.82
C PRO A 607 3.80 28.03 27.01
N ARG A 608 3.52 26.76 26.75
CA ARG A 608 3.20 25.76 27.80
C ARG A 608 4.18 25.80 28.98
N ASP A 609 5.48 25.82 28.68
CA ASP A 609 6.56 25.71 29.65
C ASP A 609 6.81 27.00 30.45
N SER A 610 6.07 28.08 30.14
CA SER A 610 6.10 29.36 30.86
C SER A 610 4.88 29.60 31.77
N VAL A 611 3.95 28.65 31.81
CA VAL A 611 2.72 28.78 32.61
C VAL A 611 2.68 27.73 33.70
N HIS A 612 2.44 28.17 34.93
CA HIS A 612 2.37 27.27 36.10
C HIS A 612 1.05 27.46 36.84
N GLY A 613 0.49 26.36 37.33
CA GLY A 613 -0.75 26.38 38.11
C GLY A 613 -0.61 25.73 39.47
N VAL A 614 -1.29 26.31 40.47
CA VAL A 614 -1.48 25.69 41.79
C VAL A 614 -2.93 25.84 42.19
N ALA A 615 -3.58 24.72 42.55
CA ALA A 615 -4.93 24.72 43.09
C ALA A 615 -4.90 24.64 44.61
N VAL A 616 -5.67 25.49 45.28
CA VAL A 616 -5.84 25.47 46.74
C VAL A 616 -7.30 25.17 47.07
N GLN A 617 -7.49 24.09 47.81
CA GLN A 617 -8.80 23.61 48.23
C GLN A 617 -8.90 23.57 49.75
N LYS A 618 -9.92 24.23 50.29
CA LYS A 618 -10.30 24.10 51.69
C LYS A 618 -10.93 22.74 51.91
N VAL A 619 -10.36 21.97 52.82
CA VAL A 619 -10.94 20.69 53.23
C VAL A 619 -12.10 20.96 54.17
N ILE A 620 -13.31 20.55 53.78
CA ILE A 620 -14.54 20.73 54.58
C ILE A 620 -14.33 20.10 55.97
N GLY A 621 -14.35 20.91 57.03
CA GLY A 621 -14.17 20.48 58.42
C GLY A 621 -12.72 20.41 58.92
N SER A 622 -11.74 20.83 58.13
CA SER A 622 -10.33 20.98 58.52
C SER A 622 -9.95 22.45 58.69
N VAL A 623 -8.91 22.70 59.48
CA VAL A 623 -8.23 24.02 59.58
C VAL A 623 -7.08 24.19 58.57
N ALA A 624 -6.72 23.12 57.85
CA ALA A 624 -5.64 23.13 56.86
C ALA A 624 -6.17 23.11 55.43
N ASP A 625 -5.58 23.96 54.58
CA ASP A 625 -5.81 23.97 53.14
C ASP A 625 -5.00 22.85 52.47
N ARG A 626 -5.58 22.24 51.45
CA ARG A 626 -4.89 21.29 50.58
C ARG A 626 -4.38 22.03 49.35
N VAL A 627 -3.07 22.07 49.18
CA VAL A 627 -2.42 22.57 47.97
C VAL A 627 -2.22 21.38 47.03
N MET A 628 -2.68 21.51 45.79
CA MET A 628 -2.52 20.50 44.76
C MET A 628 -1.83 21.13 43.54
N PRO A 629 -0.82 20.47 42.96
CA PRO A 629 -0.37 20.84 41.64
C PRO A 629 -1.52 20.60 40.65
N VAL A 630 -1.63 21.46 39.65
CA VAL A 630 -2.53 21.20 38.51
C VAL A 630 -1.89 20.17 37.60
N LEU A 631 -2.69 19.45 36.82
CA LEU A 631 -2.17 18.55 35.81
C LEU A 631 -1.89 19.37 34.55
N ASP A 632 -0.65 19.35 34.08
CA ASP A 632 -0.24 19.96 32.82
C ASP A 632 0.60 19.00 31.98
N GLN A 633 1.01 19.46 30.80
CA GLN A 633 1.90 18.74 29.89
C GLN A 633 3.26 19.44 29.77
N ASN A 634 3.67 20.20 30.78
CA ASN A 634 4.89 20.98 30.72
C ASN A 634 6.14 20.09 30.81
N ALA A 635 7.22 20.51 30.17
CA ALA A 635 8.53 19.89 30.30
C ALA A 635 9.22 20.47 31.54
N TRP A 636 9.11 19.77 32.66
CA TRP A 636 9.68 20.20 33.94
C TRP A 636 11.19 19.90 34.00
N SER A 637 12.04 20.93 34.03
CA SER A 637 13.41 20.80 34.54
C SER A 637 13.45 21.41 35.95
N GLN A 638 13.51 20.57 36.99
CA GLN A 638 13.74 21.02 38.37
C GLN A 638 15.21 21.33 38.63
#